data_AF-A0A940NPX0-F1
#
_entry.id   AF-A0A940NPX0-F1
#
_cell.length_a   1.000
_cell.length_b   1.000
_cell.length_c   1.000
_cell.angle_alpha   90.00
_cell.angle_beta   90.00
_cell.angle_gamma   90.00
#
_symmetry.space_group_name_H-M   'P 1'
#
loop_
_entity.id
_entity.type
_entity.pdbx_description
1 polymer ?
#
loop_
_entity_poly.entity_id
_entity_poly.type
_entity_poly.pdbx_seq_one_letter_code
_entity_poly.pdbx_strand_id
1 'polypeptide(L)'
;MKQRGKLLSVLLSGAMILTTGASFPAAVPASAAEDAGIQTFPMSDVTMTDAYSVNAFEKEIAYLLSFDSERLLAGFRDNAGLSTNGASRYDGWENSLIGGHTVGHYMTAIAQAYVNPLATDVQKKKLMDMMKTLVDGMKICQQNSKGKPGFLWAATIPNRNNVEQQFDNLEVGKLNIMTEAWVPWYTMHKLIAGLIDIYNYSGYEPAKDVASGLGDWVYNRGSGWDWALNNHVLNIEYGGMNDCLYDLYAITGKETHAAAAHMFDQTRLHEKVLEGGQNILDGEHANTTIPKFMGALKRYMVLDGKPLGGETIDASRYLQYAEAFWDMVTSHHTYITGGNSEWEHFGQDDILDKERTNCNCETCNSYNMLKLSRALFTVTGDPKYMDYYENTYYNSILSSQNPETGMTTYFQPMATGYFKVYSSEFRHFWCCTATGMENFTKLGDTVYMHKDNTLYVNIYQSSVLNWEDQNVTVTQQSDFPSDDTAVFTVKGSGDLEFRFREPDWRADDLKITVNGTKYSYKTVQGYAVVSGSFKTGDKISVTIPMEVKAYGLPDNANVYGFKYGPCVLSAELGTANMKQGTTGMAVSIPADPISPSQKINLNKNSGTVNSFMFHINDYLVKDANSLKFTLKGTDATLTFSPHYLQYQQRYGIYWYFYSADDAVEEEIPRAKVTVTDTVQPGYGQYENDDLHAMDESDSVSVTNDSTYRYAKNGGHFNYRMAVDPDAALTILQVTFRKSDNGKPIRITAGDRVLFEGDLHYTGDSDTYNVKYIIPKNVIDENVRSVEAYGEQFDVIDIGFSIPSFSASSANESAKVCDFIYMTAVKPLYEYDSSLAYFVDCGDHGTSTVSSGDKFGIYNCLTEQLYGADKVTGMTWGIVDDPNDQYGGSGTGNGIYTANTWPDERATQDGREKTASFRYTKNQYEHDIDRNLEYGFTLPKGKYQLEIGFADPWNCSNSPTVSLVNGGKSTALAEKLNLASSKTVTAPLTVTDSDVRIKLTSDSQAINV
;
A
#
# COMPACT_ATOMS: atom_id res chain seq x y z
N MET A 1 8.45 -43.32 51.80
CA MET A 1 7.29 -43.30 52.73
C MET A 1 6.03 -43.15 51.89
N LYS A 2 5.21 -44.22 51.85
CA LYS A 2 3.75 -44.34 51.64
C LYS A 2 2.99 -43.17 50.99
N GLN A 3 2.43 -43.30 49.76
CA GLN A 3 1.15 -43.94 49.35
C GLN A 3 -0.16 -43.23 49.76
N ARG A 4 -0.93 -42.84 48.72
CA ARG A 4 -2.35 -43.17 48.40
C ARG A 4 -3.50 -42.21 48.77
N GLY A 5 -4.33 -41.96 47.74
CA GLY A 5 -5.80 -41.79 47.80
C GLY A 5 -6.34 -41.04 46.58
N LYS A 6 -6.58 -41.65 45.41
CA LYS A 6 -7.83 -42.30 44.91
C LYS A 6 -9.02 -41.32 44.75
N LEU A 7 -9.38 -40.97 43.51
CA LEU A 7 -10.41 -41.56 42.62
C LEU A 7 -11.77 -40.84 42.72
N LEU A 8 -12.23 -40.27 41.60
CA LEU A 8 -13.55 -40.60 41.05
C LEU A 8 -13.62 -40.24 39.55
N SER A 9 -14.19 -41.15 38.78
CA SER A 9 -14.34 -41.18 37.34
C SER A 9 -15.78 -41.55 37.01
N VAL A 10 -16.52 -40.75 36.23
CA VAL A 10 -17.75 -41.07 35.46
C VAL A 10 -17.98 -39.88 34.50
N LEU A 11 -18.37 -39.92 33.22
CA LEU A 11 -18.32 -40.85 32.07
C LEU A 11 -19.15 -40.14 30.95
N LEU A 12 -18.76 -40.29 29.66
CA LEU A 12 -19.50 -40.00 28.42
C LEU A 12 -19.76 -38.50 28.09
N SER A 13 -19.67 -37.98 26.86
CA SER A 13 -19.66 -38.57 25.51
C SER A 13 -19.33 -37.50 24.46
N GLY A 14 -18.53 -37.87 23.45
CA GLY A 14 -18.64 -37.50 22.03
C GLY A 14 -18.80 -36.02 21.60
N ALA A 15 -17.75 -35.49 20.95
CA ALA A 15 -17.81 -34.94 19.59
C ALA A 15 -16.38 -34.62 19.12
N MET A 16 -15.85 -35.43 18.20
CA MET A 16 -14.67 -35.06 17.41
C MET A 16 -15.12 -33.99 16.42
N ILE A 17 -14.67 -32.76 16.63
CA ILE A 17 -14.64 -31.75 15.57
C ILE A 17 -13.22 -31.80 15.01
N LEU A 18 -13.08 -32.40 13.82
CA LEU A 18 -11.90 -32.27 12.98
C LEU A 18 -11.89 -30.86 12.40
N THR A 19 -11.27 -29.92 13.13
CA THR A 19 -10.83 -28.65 12.54
C THR A 19 -9.58 -28.94 11.73
N THR A 20 -9.71 -29.02 10.40
CA THR A 20 -8.58 -28.91 9.48
C THR A 20 -8.09 -27.46 9.49
N GLY A 21 -7.34 -27.10 10.54
CA GLY A 21 -6.47 -25.93 10.49
C GLY A 21 -5.39 -26.21 9.47
N ALA A 22 -5.23 -25.32 8.49
CA ALA A 22 -4.01 -25.23 7.71
C ALA A 22 -2.86 -25.07 8.71
N SER A 23 -2.12 -26.16 8.92
CA SER A 23 -0.92 -26.12 9.72
C SER A 23 0.11 -25.42 8.85
N PHE A 24 0.41 -24.18 9.20
CA PHE A 24 1.62 -23.52 8.76
C PHE A 24 2.79 -24.48 8.98
N PRO A 25 3.68 -24.68 7.98
CA PRO A 25 4.86 -25.49 8.20
C PRO A 25 5.60 -24.88 9.40
N ALA A 26 5.70 -25.67 10.47
CA ALA A 26 6.47 -25.28 11.64
C ALA A 26 7.87 -24.89 11.16
N ALA A 27 8.33 -23.71 11.57
CA ALA A 27 9.68 -23.23 11.29
C ALA A 27 10.67 -24.37 11.53
N VAL A 28 11.36 -24.78 10.46
CA VAL A 28 12.45 -25.73 10.58
C VAL A 28 13.47 -25.06 11.52
N PRO A 29 13.84 -25.69 12.65
CA PRO A 29 14.84 -25.11 13.51
C PRO A 29 16.13 -24.94 12.69
N ALA A 30 16.68 -23.72 12.71
CA ALA A 30 17.96 -23.38 12.12
C ALA A 30 19.07 -24.25 12.71
N SER A 31 19.31 -25.42 12.10
CA SER A 31 20.50 -26.23 12.34
C SER A 31 20.86 -27.00 11.09
N ALA A 32 21.52 -26.31 10.15
CA ALA A 32 22.61 -26.80 9.29
C ALA A 32 22.92 -25.81 8.15
N ALA A 33 23.34 -24.59 8.50
CA ALA A 33 24.12 -23.75 7.58
C ALA A 33 25.59 -23.89 7.98
N GLU A 34 26.24 -24.97 7.56
CA GLU A 34 27.70 -24.99 7.56
C GLU A 34 28.16 -24.12 6.37
N ASP A 35 28.63 -22.91 6.71
CA ASP A 35 29.58 -22.09 5.93
C ASP A 35 29.02 -21.49 4.62
N ALA A 36 28.09 -20.54 4.68
CA ALA A 36 27.67 -19.82 3.48
C ALA A 36 28.66 -18.69 3.13
N GLY A 37 29.27 -18.86 1.95
CA GLY A 37 30.23 -17.99 1.27
C GLY A 37 29.98 -18.05 -0.24
N ILE A 38 28.70 -17.94 -0.61
CA ILE A 38 28.25 -17.96 -2.00
C ILE A 38 28.60 -16.61 -2.63
N GLN A 39 29.20 -16.65 -3.81
CA GLN A 39 29.66 -15.49 -4.55
C GLN A 39 28.75 -15.25 -5.76
N THR A 40 28.56 -13.97 -6.06
CA THR A 40 27.83 -13.54 -7.24
C THR A 40 28.79 -13.43 -8.42
N PHE A 41 28.33 -13.77 -9.61
CA PHE A 41 29.12 -13.51 -10.81
C PHE A 41 29.18 -12.00 -11.11
N PRO A 42 30.31 -11.51 -11.67
CA PRO A 42 30.34 -10.23 -12.37
C PRO A 42 29.22 -10.16 -13.42
N MET A 43 28.58 -9.01 -13.55
CA MET A 43 27.48 -8.85 -14.51
C MET A 43 27.94 -8.99 -15.97
N SER A 44 29.22 -8.75 -16.26
CA SER A 44 29.85 -8.99 -17.57
C SER A 44 29.79 -10.44 -18.01
N ASP A 45 29.63 -11.36 -17.06
CA ASP A 45 29.81 -12.80 -17.30
C ASP A 45 28.48 -13.47 -17.64
N VAL A 46 27.34 -12.79 -17.41
CA VAL A 46 25.99 -13.32 -17.65
C VAL A 46 25.32 -12.51 -18.75
N THR A 47 25.16 -13.12 -19.92
CA THR A 47 24.42 -12.53 -21.04
C THR A 47 23.00 -13.07 -21.06
N MET A 48 22.00 -12.21 -20.87
CA MET A 48 20.61 -12.59 -21.07
C MET A 48 20.34 -12.84 -22.56
N THR A 49 19.67 -13.93 -22.88
CA THR A 49 19.25 -14.26 -24.26
C THR A 49 17.73 -14.48 -24.36
N ASP A 50 17.02 -14.35 -23.24
CA ASP A 50 15.56 -14.27 -23.21
C ASP A 50 15.06 -13.01 -23.92
N ALA A 51 14.09 -13.18 -24.82
CA ALA A 51 13.64 -12.10 -25.69
C ALA A 51 13.02 -10.93 -24.90
N TYR A 52 12.33 -11.20 -23.80
CA TYR A 52 11.70 -10.15 -23.00
C TYR A 52 12.75 -9.34 -22.24
N SER A 53 13.70 -10.01 -21.56
CA SER A 53 14.80 -9.33 -20.87
C SER A 53 15.74 -8.59 -21.81
N VAL A 54 16.01 -9.13 -23.01
CA VAL A 54 16.80 -8.44 -24.04
C VAL A 54 16.10 -7.16 -24.47
N ASN A 55 14.80 -7.22 -24.82
CA ASN A 55 14.03 -6.03 -25.18
C ASN A 55 14.00 -5.01 -24.03
N ALA A 56 13.79 -5.45 -22.80
CA ALA A 56 13.76 -4.57 -21.63
C ALA A 56 15.08 -3.80 -21.46
N PHE A 57 16.23 -4.49 -21.59
CA PHE A 57 17.54 -3.85 -21.58
C PHE A 57 17.74 -2.89 -22.77
N GLU A 58 17.32 -3.26 -23.97
CA GLU A 58 17.41 -2.42 -25.16
C GLU A 58 16.65 -1.10 -25.00
N LYS A 59 15.45 -1.14 -24.39
CA LYS A 59 14.67 0.06 -24.07
C LYS A 59 15.37 0.92 -23.02
N GLU A 60 15.89 0.30 -21.97
CA GLU A 60 16.58 1.00 -20.90
C GLU A 60 17.87 1.68 -21.38
N ILE A 61 18.75 0.97 -22.09
CA ILE A 61 20.00 1.57 -22.58
C ILE A 61 19.73 2.69 -23.59
N ALA A 62 18.68 2.59 -24.40
CA ALA A 62 18.28 3.68 -25.29
C ALA A 62 17.86 4.94 -24.51
N TYR A 63 17.09 4.75 -23.43
CA TYR A 63 16.70 5.82 -22.52
C TYR A 63 17.90 6.43 -21.79
N LEU A 64 18.79 5.62 -21.22
CA LEU A 64 20.00 6.12 -20.54
C LEU A 64 20.89 6.96 -21.45
N LEU A 65 21.02 6.57 -22.72
CA LEU A 65 21.84 7.28 -23.70
C LEU A 65 21.20 8.56 -24.26
N SER A 66 19.92 8.83 -23.95
CA SER A 66 19.21 10.03 -24.40
C SER A 66 19.42 11.23 -23.45
N PHE A 67 19.93 10.99 -22.24
CA PHE A 67 20.21 12.05 -21.26
C PHE A 67 21.34 12.99 -21.70
N ASP A 68 21.18 14.26 -21.32
CA ASP A 68 22.18 15.31 -21.47
C ASP A 68 22.98 15.45 -20.17
N SER A 69 24.25 15.06 -20.21
CA SER A 69 25.16 15.15 -19.08
C SER A 69 25.36 16.58 -18.57
N GLU A 70 25.25 17.60 -19.43
CA GLU A 70 25.39 19.00 -19.00
C GLU A 70 24.19 19.45 -18.17
N ARG A 71 22.99 18.94 -18.46
CA ARG A 71 21.78 19.17 -17.64
C ARG A 71 21.85 18.45 -16.30
N LEU A 72 22.34 17.21 -16.28
CA LEU A 72 22.58 16.46 -15.03
C LEU A 72 23.63 17.16 -14.14
N LEU A 73 24.62 17.84 -14.74
CA LEU A 73 25.62 18.62 -14.01
C LEU A 73 25.19 20.03 -13.61
N ALA A 74 24.11 20.56 -14.20
CA ALA A 74 23.73 21.96 -14.05
C ALA A 74 23.53 22.35 -12.58
N GLY A 75 22.88 21.48 -11.80
CA GLY A 75 22.63 21.74 -10.38
C GLY A 75 23.91 21.80 -9.53
N PHE A 76 24.84 20.87 -9.76
CA PHE A 76 26.13 20.85 -9.06
C PHE A 76 26.97 22.09 -9.37
N ARG A 77 27.00 22.50 -10.64
CA ARG A 77 27.76 23.68 -11.09
C ARG A 77 27.17 24.97 -10.51
N ASP A 78 25.85 25.13 -10.57
CA ASP A 78 25.14 26.27 -9.99
C ASP A 78 25.45 26.41 -8.49
N ASN A 79 25.33 25.32 -7.73
CA ASN A 79 25.60 25.33 -6.29
C ASN A 79 27.09 25.52 -5.94
N ALA A 80 28.02 25.11 -6.80
CA ALA A 80 29.45 25.41 -6.67
C ALA A 80 29.83 26.84 -7.11
N GLY A 81 28.89 27.62 -7.66
CA GLY A 81 29.16 28.95 -8.21
C GLY A 81 29.95 28.93 -9.52
N LEU A 82 29.79 27.87 -10.31
CA LEU A 82 30.41 27.65 -11.62
C LEU A 82 29.40 27.89 -12.76
N SER A 83 29.89 28.12 -13.97
CA SER A 83 29.05 28.20 -15.18
C SER A 83 28.34 26.87 -15.43
N THR A 84 27.02 26.90 -15.69
CA THR A 84 26.25 25.72 -16.14
C THR A 84 26.38 25.44 -17.64
N ASN A 85 27.20 26.20 -18.36
CA ASN A 85 27.35 26.14 -19.82
C ASN A 85 26.05 26.36 -20.59
N GLY A 86 25.11 27.12 -20.00
CA GLY A 86 23.80 27.37 -20.58
C GLY A 86 22.80 26.22 -20.38
N ALA A 87 23.19 25.13 -19.72
CA ALA A 87 22.28 24.05 -19.36
C ALA A 87 21.42 24.42 -18.15
N SER A 88 20.19 23.91 -18.13
CA SER A 88 19.26 23.94 -17.01
C SER A 88 19.03 22.54 -16.44
N ARG A 89 18.61 22.47 -15.17
CA ARG A 89 18.18 21.22 -14.52
C ARG A 89 17.06 20.57 -15.36
N TYR A 90 16.90 19.26 -15.20
CA TYR A 90 15.71 18.57 -15.68
C TYR A 90 14.49 19.00 -14.85
N ASP A 91 13.29 18.93 -15.44
CA ASP A 91 12.04 19.32 -14.77
C ASP A 91 11.61 18.28 -13.71
N GLY A 92 10.44 18.47 -13.10
CA GLY A 92 9.96 17.58 -12.04
C GLY A 92 10.83 17.66 -10.78
N TRP A 93 11.01 16.52 -10.10
CA TRP A 93 11.72 16.46 -8.82
C TRP A 93 13.21 16.85 -8.93
N GLU A 94 13.84 16.70 -10.10
CA GLU A 94 15.23 17.12 -10.31
C GLU A 94 15.42 18.65 -10.24
N ASN A 95 14.36 19.44 -10.38
CA ASN A 95 14.38 20.90 -10.18
C ASN A 95 13.79 21.33 -8.83
N SER A 96 13.91 20.49 -7.79
CA SER A 96 13.38 20.75 -6.45
C SER A 96 14.41 20.47 -5.35
N LEU A 97 13.97 20.49 -4.07
CA LEU A 97 14.85 20.26 -2.91
C LEU A 97 15.41 18.82 -2.85
N ILE A 98 14.85 17.85 -3.56
CA ILE A 98 15.41 16.47 -3.65
C ILE A 98 16.38 16.27 -4.82
N GLY A 99 16.53 17.27 -5.72
CA GLY A 99 17.29 17.13 -6.97
C GLY A 99 18.73 16.62 -6.80
N GLY A 100 19.20 15.85 -7.78
CA GLY A 100 20.43 15.08 -7.70
C GLY A 100 20.22 13.63 -7.28
N HIS A 101 19.08 13.28 -6.69
CA HIS A 101 18.78 11.89 -6.33
C HIS A 101 18.71 10.99 -7.57
N THR A 102 18.07 11.45 -8.66
CA THR A 102 18.01 10.68 -9.90
C THR A 102 19.36 10.65 -10.57
N VAL A 103 20.18 11.70 -10.45
CA VAL A 103 21.56 11.67 -10.95
C VAL A 103 22.37 10.55 -10.28
N GLY A 104 22.18 10.35 -8.97
CA GLY A 104 22.78 9.24 -8.23
C GLY A 104 22.42 7.86 -8.81
N HIS A 105 21.12 7.60 -8.95
CA HIS A 105 20.62 6.36 -9.58
C HIS A 105 21.09 6.21 -11.04
N TYR A 106 21.09 7.29 -11.81
CA TYR A 106 21.54 7.31 -13.18
C TYR A 106 23.00 6.89 -13.30
N MET A 107 23.87 7.34 -12.39
CA MET A 107 25.27 6.92 -12.32
C MET A 107 25.40 5.40 -12.10
N THR A 108 24.60 4.82 -11.21
CA THR A 108 24.54 3.36 -11.03
C THR A 108 24.07 2.66 -12.30
N ALA A 109 22.98 3.14 -12.92
CA ALA A 109 22.40 2.51 -14.12
C ALA A 109 23.36 2.55 -15.33
N ILE A 110 24.05 3.66 -15.59
CA ILE A 110 25.03 3.72 -16.69
C ILE A 110 26.28 2.88 -16.41
N ALA A 111 26.69 2.75 -15.15
CA ALA A 111 27.79 1.89 -14.75
C ALA A 111 27.44 0.41 -14.93
N GLN A 112 26.22 0.02 -14.57
CA GLN A 112 25.64 -1.29 -14.84
C GLN A 112 25.56 -1.55 -16.36
N ALA A 113 24.93 -0.65 -17.13
CA ALA A 113 24.82 -0.79 -18.58
C ALA A 113 26.19 -0.89 -19.29
N TYR A 114 27.24 -0.23 -18.75
CA TYR A 114 28.59 -0.26 -19.29
C TYR A 114 29.21 -1.67 -19.26
N VAL A 115 29.01 -2.42 -18.17
CA VAL A 115 29.54 -3.79 -18.06
C VAL A 115 28.59 -4.85 -18.60
N ASN A 116 27.31 -4.51 -18.83
CA ASN A 116 26.34 -5.45 -19.36
C ASN A 116 26.79 -5.97 -20.76
N PRO A 117 26.83 -7.30 -20.96
CA PRO A 117 27.33 -7.90 -22.21
C PRO A 117 26.42 -7.65 -23.43
N LEU A 118 25.15 -7.26 -23.24
CA LEU A 118 24.26 -6.86 -24.33
C LEU A 118 24.58 -5.47 -24.91
N ALA A 119 25.31 -4.62 -24.17
CA ALA A 119 25.72 -3.32 -24.69
C ALA A 119 26.79 -3.47 -25.78
N THR A 120 26.60 -2.81 -26.91
CA THR A 120 27.60 -2.73 -27.99
C THR A 120 28.81 -1.90 -27.57
N ASP A 121 29.96 -2.12 -28.20
CA ASP A 121 31.18 -1.33 -27.93
C ASP A 121 30.98 0.18 -28.11
N VAL A 122 30.14 0.58 -29.07
CA VAL A 122 29.78 1.99 -29.30
C VAL A 122 28.99 2.55 -28.12
N GLN A 123 28.01 1.81 -27.62
CA GLN A 123 27.23 2.20 -26.45
C GLN A 123 28.12 2.23 -25.20
N LYS A 124 28.96 1.21 -24.96
CA LYS A 124 29.91 1.16 -23.84
C LYS A 124 30.85 2.36 -23.84
N LYS A 125 31.39 2.73 -25.00
CA LYS A 125 32.22 3.94 -25.13
C LYS A 125 31.45 5.20 -24.76
N LYS A 126 30.22 5.36 -25.26
CA LYS A 126 29.39 6.53 -24.94
C LYS A 126 29.04 6.59 -23.44
N LEU A 127 28.67 5.46 -22.83
CA LEU A 127 28.41 5.37 -21.38
C LEU A 127 29.65 5.76 -20.57
N MET A 128 30.84 5.28 -20.96
CA MET A 128 32.10 5.67 -20.33
C MET A 128 32.39 7.17 -20.48
N ASP A 129 32.15 7.76 -21.65
CA ASP A 129 32.33 9.21 -21.87
C ASP A 129 31.36 10.02 -20.99
N MET A 130 30.12 9.55 -20.83
CA MET A 130 29.11 10.16 -19.94
C MET A 130 29.51 10.05 -18.46
N MET A 131 29.94 8.87 -18.00
CA MET A 131 30.46 8.66 -16.63
C MET A 131 31.63 9.61 -16.32
N LYS A 132 32.61 9.70 -17.23
CA LYS A 132 33.75 10.62 -17.07
C LYS A 132 33.31 12.08 -17.02
N THR A 133 32.42 12.49 -17.93
CA THR A 133 31.89 13.85 -17.95
C THR A 133 31.23 14.21 -16.61
N LEU A 134 30.38 13.32 -16.10
CA LEU A 134 29.70 13.52 -14.81
C LEU A 134 30.69 13.59 -13.65
N VAL A 135 31.55 12.58 -13.51
CA VAL A 135 32.48 12.48 -12.38
C VAL A 135 33.51 13.62 -12.39
N ASP A 136 34.08 13.96 -13.55
CA ASP A 136 35.04 15.07 -13.66
C ASP A 136 34.37 16.41 -13.37
N GLY A 137 33.15 16.61 -13.87
CA GLY A 137 32.32 17.77 -13.56
C GLY A 137 32.04 17.89 -12.06
N MET A 138 31.62 16.80 -11.42
CA MET A 138 31.37 16.72 -9.99
C MET A 138 32.65 16.95 -9.17
N LYS A 139 33.79 16.40 -9.60
CA LYS A 139 35.09 16.63 -8.95
C LYS A 139 35.47 18.11 -8.96
N ILE A 140 35.29 18.80 -10.09
CA ILE A 140 35.51 20.25 -10.18
C ILE A 140 34.54 21.00 -9.26
N CYS A 141 33.26 20.60 -9.22
CA CYS A 141 32.27 21.22 -8.34
C CYS A 141 32.63 21.04 -6.86
N GLN A 142 33.03 19.84 -6.43
CA GLN A 142 33.43 19.53 -5.05
C GLN A 142 34.67 20.33 -4.64
N GLN A 143 35.64 20.49 -5.55
CA GLN A 143 36.84 21.31 -5.31
C GLN A 143 36.55 22.81 -5.18
N ASN A 144 35.46 23.29 -5.80
CA ASN A 144 35.02 24.68 -5.75
C ASN A 144 33.79 24.90 -4.86
N SER A 145 33.44 23.89 -4.06
CA SER A 145 32.22 23.86 -3.25
C SER A 145 32.13 25.10 -2.36
N LYS A 146 30.90 25.63 -2.21
CA LYS A 146 30.59 26.71 -1.27
C LYS A 146 30.24 26.18 0.13
N GLY A 147 30.19 24.86 0.30
CA GLY A 147 30.00 24.21 1.60
C GLY A 147 31.34 23.88 2.27
N LYS A 148 31.26 23.10 3.35
CA LYS A 148 32.43 22.53 4.03
C LYS A 148 33.22 21.60 3.10
N PRO A 149 34.51 21.35 3.38
CA PRO A 149 35.35 20.48 2.56
C PRO A 149 34.70 19.12 2.29
N GLY A 150 34.75 18.68 1.03
CA GLY A 150 34.16 17.41 0.58
C GLY A 150 32.70 17.50 0.15
N PHE A 151 31.97 18.58 0.47
CA PHE A 151 30.55 18.72 0.14
C PHE A 151 30.30 18.86 -1.37
N LEU A 152 29.28 18.16 -1.87
CA LEU A 152 28.81 18.21 -3.26
C LEU A 152 27.27 18.10 -3.26
N TRP A 153 26.57 18.95 -4.03
CA TRP A 153 25.12 19.01 -3.99
C TRP A 153 24.48 19.55 -5.28
N ALA A 154 23.40 18.92 -5.75
CA ALA A 154 22.71 19.30 -7.01
C ALA A 154 21.36 19.99 -6.82
N ALA A 155 20.65 19.67 -5.74
CA ALA A 155 19.29 20.13 -5.51
C ALA A 155 19.17 21.65 -5.54
N THR A 156 17.95 22.15 -5.70
CA THR A 156 17.69 23.56 -5.38
C THR A 156 18.01 23.80 -3.90
N ILE A 157 18.47 25.00 -3.59
CA ILE A 157 18.91 25.37 -2.23
C ILE A 157 18.02 26.49 -1.68
N PRO A 158 17.53 26.38 -0.43
CA PRO A 158 16.72 27.43 0.18
C PRO A 158 17.44 28.77 0.30
N ASN A 159 18.76 28.74 0.50
CA ASN A 159 19.60 29.91 0.66
C ASN A 159 20.91 29.76 -0.12
N ARG A 160 21.13 30.59 -1.14
CA ARG A 160 22.35 30.54 -1.96
C ARG A 160 23.65 30.84 -1.21
N ASN A 161 23.58 31.45 -0.03
CA ASN A 161 24.75 31.68 0.82
C ASN A 161 25.07 30.49 1.75
N ASN A 162 24.19 29.50 1.83
CA ASN A 162 24.39 28.28 2.62
C ASN A 162 23.93 27.06 1.82
N VAL A 163 24.85 26.42 1.10
CA VAL A 163 24.54 25.25 0.27
C VAL A 163 24.23 23.99 1.09
N GLU A 164 24.53 23.99 2.40
CA GLU A 164 24.22 22.89 3.33
C GLU A 164 22.87 23.10 4.06
N GLN A 165 22.13 24.17 3.76
CA GLN A 165 20.96 24.61 4.54
C GLN A 165 19.89 23.54 4.72
N GLN A 166 19.68 22.62 3.76
CA GLN A 166 18.71 21.54 3.93
C GLN A 166 19.09 20.59 5.08
N PHE A 167 20.39 20.29 5.24
CA PHE A 167 20.87 19.47 6.35
C PHE A 167 20.73 20.23 7.69
N ASP A 168 21.04 21.53 7.69
CA ASP A 168 20.89 22.37 8.89
C ASP A 168 19.42 22.48 9.31
N ASN A 169 18.50 22.62 8.35
CA ASN A 169 17.07 22.65 8.58
C ASN A 169 16.56 21.32 9.15
N LEU A 170 16.93 20.21 8.52
CA LEU A 170 16.54 18.87 8.98
C LEU A 170 16.96 18.64 10.43
N GLU A 171 18.19 18.99 10.79
CA GLU A 171 18.76 18.82 12.14
C GLU A 171 18.02 19.62 13.23
N VAL A 172 17.29 20.68 12.86
CA VAL A 172 16.46 21.46 13.79
C VAL A 172 14.96 21.24 13.60
N GLY A 173 14.56 20.21 12.86
CA GLY A 173 13.16 19.81 12.67
C GLY A 173 12.37 20.64 11.66
N LYS A 174 13.06 21.37 10.77
CA LYS A 174 12.46 22.12 9.66
C LYS A 174 12.39 21.26 8.40
N LEU A 175 11.20 20.73 8.11
CA LEU A 175 10.97 19.66 7.15
C LEU A 175 9.93 19.99 6.08
N ASN A 176 9.61 21.27 5.88
CA ASN A 176 8.80 21.66 4.73
C ASN A 176 9.57 21.32 3.43
N ILE A 177 9.06 20.34 2.67
CA ILE A 177 9.77 19.79 1.51
C ILE A 177 9.90 20.76 0.32
N MET A 178 9.15 21.87 0.34
CA MET A 178 9.18 22.88 -0.71
C MET A 178 10.15 24.02 -0.40
N THR A 179 10.31 24.36 0.88
CA THR A 179 11.02 25.58 1.30
C THR A 179 12.18 25.35 2.27
N GLU A 180 12.22 24.20 2.94
CA GLU A 180 13.17 23.93 4.02
C GLU A 180 14.11 22.76 3.72
N ALA A 181 13.60 21.53 3.62
CA ALA A 181 14.41 20.33 3.40
C ALA A 181 13.55 19.18 2.85
N TRP A 182 14.02 18.52 1.80
CA TRP A 182 13.39 17.30 1.28
C TRP A 182 14.39 16.15 1.27
N VAL A 183 14.30 15.31 2.31
CA VAL A 183 15.07 14.06 2.51
C VAL A 183 16.55 14.14 2.07
N PRO A 184 17.35 15.13 2.52
CA PRO A 184 18.68 15.38 1.99
C PRO A 184 19.66 14.21 2.22
N TRP A 185 19.48 13.41 3.28
CA TRP A 185 20.29 12.20 3.50
C TRP A 185 19.98 11.09 2.48
N TYR A 186 18.74 10.96 2.02
CA TYR A 186 18.40 10.05 0.92
C TYR A 186 19.12 10.43 -0.38
N THR A 187 19.11 11.72 -0.73
CA THR A 187 19.80 12.22 -1.94
C THR A 187 21.31 12.02 -1.81
N MET A 188 21.89 12.31 -0.65
CA MET A 188 23.31 12.05 -0.38
C MET A 188 23.67 10.56 -0.56
N HIS A 189 22.81 9.66 -0.07
CA HIS A 189 22.98 8.22 -0.28
C HIS A 189 23.08 7.88 -1.76
N LYS A 190 22.16 8.37 -2.61
CA LYS A 190 22.17 8.06 -4.05
C LYS A 190 23.43 8.58 -4.75
N LEU A 191 23.91 9.76 -4.38
CA LEU A 191 25.14 10.32 -4.93
C LEU A 191 26.36 9.46 -4.58
N ILE A 192 26.49 9.07 -3.32
CA ILE A 192 27.60 8.21 -2.86
C ILE A 192 27.53 6.84 -3.54
N ALA A 193 26.35 6.20 -3.55
CA ALA A 193 26.15 4.90 -4.19
C ALA A 193 26.49 4.92 -5.68
N GLY A 194 25.98 5.90 -6.44
CA GLY A 194 26.28 6.02 -7.86
C GLY A 194 27.76 6.23 -8.17
N LEU A 195 28.49 7.00 -7.36
CA LEU A 195 29.94 7.18 -7.52
C LEU A 195 30.73 5.90 -7.20
N ILE A 196 30.31 5.16 -6.16
CA ILE A 196 30.88 3.86 -5.82
C ILE A 196 30.65 2.86 -6.96
N ASP A 197 29.45 2.83 -7.53
CA ASP A 197 29.12 1.91 -8.63
C ASP A 197 29.90 2.24 -9.90
N ILE A 198 30.06 3.53 -10.24
CA ILE A 198 30.97 3.92 -11.34
C ILE A 198 32.37 3.38 -11.07
N TYR A 199 32.91 3.53 -9.87
CA TYR A 199 34.23 3.00 -9.55
C TYR A 199 34.29 1.47 -9.69
N ASN A 200 33.35 0.75 -9.08
CA ASN A 200 33.34 -0.70 -9.05
C ASN A 200 33.18 -1.33 -10.45
N TYR A 201 32.34 -0.76 -11.31
CA TYR A 201 32.07 -1.32 -12.64
C TYR A 201 33.01 -0.81 -13.73
N SER A 202 33.63 0.36 -13.58
CA SER A 202 34.47 0.96 -14.63
C SER A 202 35.95 1.07 -14.29
N GLY A 203 36.31 0.99 -12.99
CA GLY A 203 37.66 1.27 -12.49
C GLY A 203 38.04 2.76 -12.56
N TYR A 204 37.08 3.68 -12.77
CA TYR A 204 37.38 5.10 -12.89
C TYR A 204 37.69 5.74 -11.52
N GLU A 205 38.97 5.76 -11.15
CA GLU A 205 39.47 6.25 -9.85
C GLU A 205 38.93 7.63 -9.41
N PRO A 206 38.74 8.65 -10.29
CA PRO A 206 38.15 9.91 -9.84
C PRO A 206 36.77 9.79 -9.19
N ALA A 207 35.99 8.74 -9.50
CA ALA A 207 34.69 8.51 -8.86
C ALA A 207 34.86 8.15 -7.37
N LYS A 208 35.84 7.29 -7.07
CA LYS A 208 36.23 6.94 -5.70
C LYS A 208 36.76 8.15 -4.93
N ASP A 209 37.54 9.02 -5.57
CA ASP A 209 38.03 10.26 -4.94
C ASP A 209 36.86 11.14 -4.47
N VAL A 210 35.89 11.38 -5.36
CA VAL A 210 34.72 12.24 -5.06
C VAL A 210 33.84 11.61 -3.98
N ALA A 211 33.58 10.30 -4.08
CA ALA A 211 32.83 9.55 -3.06
C ALA A 211 33.53 9.58 -1.70
N SER A 212 34.86 9.44 -1.67
CA SER A 212 35.63 9.56 -0.43
C SER A 212 35.54 10.96 0.16
N GLY A 213 35.56 12.02 -0.66
CA GLY A 213 35.38 13.39 -0.19
C GLY A 213 34.01 13.62 0.44
N LEU A 214 32.95 13.03 -0.14
CA LEU A 214 31.62 13.03 0.46
C LEU A 214 31.62 12.25 1.79
N GLY A 215 32.21 11.05 1.85
CA GLY A 215 32.32 10.26 3.08
C GLY A 215 33.03 11.00 4.22
N ASP A 216 34.13 11.69 3.91
CA ASP A 216 34.85 12.54 4.87
C ASP A 216 33.96 13.72 5.34
N TRP A 217 33.19 14.35 4.45
CA TRP A 217 32.22 15.39 4.83
C TRP A 217 31.12 14.84 5.75
N VAL A 218 30.54 13.67 5.43
CA VAL A 218 29.51 13.02 6.25
C VAL A 218 30.04 12.73 7.65
N TYR A 219 31.25 12.15 7.76
CA TYR A 219 31.89 11.89 9.05
C TYR A 219 32.07 13.18 9.87
N ASN A 220 32.60 14.24 9.25
CA ASN A 220 32.85 15.51 9.93
C ASN A 220 31.57 16.19 10.42
N ARG A 221 30.46 16.01 9.70
CA ARG A 221 29.15 16.51 10.13
C ARG A 221 28.55 15.65 11.24
N GLY A 222 28.43 14.34 10.99
CA GLY A 222 27.76 13.40 11.90
C GLY A 222 28.48 13.18 13.23
N SER A 223 29.81 13.31 13.26
CA SER A 223 30.60 13.21 14.50
C SER A 223 30.30 14.29 15.54
N GLY A 224 29.62 15.38 15.13
CA GLY A 224 29.14 16.41 16.04
C GLY A 224 27.77 16.13 16.65
N TRP A 225 27.06 15.08 16.24
CA TRP A 225 25.73 14.77 16.75
C TRP A 225 25.80 14.16 18.14
N ASP A 226 24.97 14.69 19.06
CA ASP A 226 24.64 13.96 20.27
C ASP A 226 23.57 12.90 19.99
N TRP A 227 23.26 12.10 21.01
CA TRP A 227 22.29 11.02 20.87
C TRP A 227 20.89 11.50 20.45
N ALA A 228 20.43 12.64 20.97
CA ALA A 228 19.10 13.15 20.68
C ALA A 228 18.99 13.62 19.22
N LEU A 229 20.00 14.36 18.75
CA LEU A 229 20.07 14.82 17.37
C LEU A 229 20.24 13.65 16.40
N ASN A 230 21.11 12.68 16.71
CA ASN A 230 21.26 11.50 15.86
C ASN A 230 19.94 10.74 15.74
N ASN A 231 19.24 10.47 16.86
CA ASN A 231 17.94 9.81 16.82
C ASN A 231 16.88 10.62 16.04
N HIS A 232 16.91 11.95 16.13
CA HIS A 232 16.05 12.82 15.32
C HIS A 232 16.35 12.66 13.81
N VAL A 233 17.62 12.71 13.42
CA VAL A 233 18.04 12.53 12.02
C VAL A 233 17.62 11.16 11.48
N LEU A 234 17.77 10.07 12.26
CA LEU A 234 17.44 8.71 11.82
C LEU A 234 15.93 8.42 11.76
N ASN A 235 15.10 9.25 12.38
CA ASN A 235 13.65 9.17 12.22
C ASN A 235 13.14 9.82 10.92
N ILE A 236 14.02 10.50 10.19
CA ILE A 236 13.72 11.10 8.89
C ILE A 236 14.42 10.26 7.82
N GLU A 237 13.84 10.18 6.62
CA GLU A 237 14.39 9.34 5.58
C GLU A 237 15.85 9.69 5.24
N TYR A 238 16.71 8.67 5.33
CA TYR A 238 18.11 8.73 4.93
C TYR A 238 18.45 7.67 3.87
N GLY A 239 17.46 6.97 3.32
CA GLY A 239 17.68 5.80 2.47
C GLY A 239 18.64 4.79 3.12
N GLY A 240 19.59 4.26 2.36
CA GLY A 240 20.66 3.38 2.83
C GLY A 240 21.99 4.12 3.00
N MET A 241 22.04 5.22 3.76
CA MET A 241 23.31 5.88 4.10
C MET A 241 24.29 4.92 4.78
N ASN A 242 23.81 4.05 5.67
CA ASN A 242 24.64 2.99 6.25
C ASN A 242 25.09 1.98 5.18
N ASP A 243 24.19 1.51 4.31
CA ASP A 243 24.51 0.60 3.18
C ASP A 243 25.68 1.15 2.33
N CYS A 244 25.54 2.36 1.77
CA CYS A 244 26.55 2.91 0.87
C CYS A 244 27.85 3.34 1.57
N LEU A 245 27.82 3.74 2.85
CA LEU A 245 29.04 4.11 3.58
C LEU A 245 29.86 2.89 4.00
N TYR A 246 29.24 1.74 4.27
CA TYR A 246 30.00 0.49 4.46
C TYR A 246 30.65 0.02 3.15
N ASP A 247 29.97 0.15 2.01
CA ASP A 247 30.59 -0.08 0.69
C ASP A 247 31.73 0.91 0.43
N LEU A 248 31.57 2.19 0.80
CA LEU A 248 32.63 3.18 0.69
C LEU A 248 33.85 2.80 1.54
N TYR A 249 33.63 2.35 2.78
CA TYR A 249 34.69 1.83 3.64
C TYR A 249 35.41 0.65 2.98
N ALA A 250 34.66 -0.30 2.41
CA ALA A 250 35.24 -1.48 1.76
C ALA A 250 36.21 -1.12 0.62
N ILE A 251 35.94 -0.07 -0.15
CA ILE A 251 36.83 0.36 -1.25
C ILE A 251 37.94 1.33 -0.82
N THR A 252 37.79 2.05 0.30
CA THR A 252 38.74 3.10 0.73
C THR A 252 39.64 2.70 1.90
N GLY A 253 39.18 1.78 2.77
CA GLY A 253 39.86 1.40 4.01
C GLY A 253 39.94 2.51 5.08
N LYS A 254 39.26 3.65 4.89
CA LYS A 254 39.28 4.76 5.85
C LYS A 254 38.33 4.49 7.01
N GLU A 255 38.86 4.36 8.23
CA GLU A 255 38.05 4.12 9.43
C GLU A 255 36.99 5.20 9.68
N THR A 256 37.24 6.45 9.23
CA THR A 256 36.24 7.54 9.28
C THR A 256 34.98 7.23 8.49
N HIS A 257 35.07 6.48 7.38
CA HIS A 257 33.91 6.08 6.60
C HIS A 257 33.09 4.99 7.31
N ALA A 258 33.74 4.02 7.95
CA ALA A 258 33.04 3.04 8.80
C ALA A 258 32.37 3.74 9.99
N ALA A 259 33.05 4.69 10.63
CA ALA A 259 32.49 5.50 11.70
C ALA A 259 31.28 6.33 11.23
N ALA A 260 31.33 6.89 10.02
CA ALA A 260 30.17 7.55 9.42
C ALA A 260 29.01 6.57 9.19
N ALA A 261 29.28 5.36 8.67
CA ALA A 261 28.24 4.34 8.49
C ALA A 261 27.55 3.97 9.81
N HIS A 262 28.32 3.83 10.90
CA HIS A 262 27.79 3.53 12.23
C HIS A 262 26.80 4.59 12.74
N MET A 263 26.96 5.86 12.35
CA MET A 263 26.04 6.94 12.73
C MET A 263 24.65 6.79 12.11
N PHE A 264 24.51 6.00 11.04
CA PHE A 264 23.25 5.73 10.35
C PHE A 264 22.63 4.37 10.69
N ASP A 265 23.20 3.63 11.65
CA ASP A 265 22.58 2.41 12.16
C ASP A 265 21.51 2.71 13.20
N GLN A 266 20.24 2.63 12.79
CA GLN A 266 19.09 2.86 13.65
C GLN A 266 18.79 1.64 14.56
N THR A 267 19.74 1.29 15.42
CA THR A 267 19.70 0.11 16.29
C THR A 267 18.42 -0.04 17.11
N ARG A 268 17.77 1.05 17.54
CA ARG A 268 16.48 0.98 18.25
C ARG A 268 15.36 0.38 17.38
N LEU A 269 15.30 0.73 16.10
CA LEU A 269 14.34 0.15 15.16
C LEU A 269 14.72 -1.32 14.88
N HIS A 270 16.00 -1.60 14.69
CA HIS A 270 16.50 -2.94 14.46
C HIS A 270 16.15 -3.91 15.61
N GLU A 271 16.35 -3.48 16.86
CA GLU A 271 16.00 -4.25 18.05
C GLU A 271 14.49 -4.48 18.16
N LYS A 272 13.66 -3.45 17.92
CA LYS A 272 12.20 -3.60 17.93
C LYS A 272 11.72 -4.67 16.94
N VAL A 273 12.28 -4.69 15.72
CA VAL A 273 11.92 -5.68 14.71
C VAL A 273 12.38 -7.09 15.11
N LEU A 274 13.58 -7.22 15.68
CA LEU A 274 14.09 -8.51 16.14
C LEU A 274 13.36 -9.06 17.37
N GLU A 275 12.95 -8.19 18.30
CA GLU A 275 12.10 -8.56 19.44
C GLU A 275 10.74 -9.09 18.97
N GLY A 276 10.26 -8.61 17.81
CA GLY A 276 8.99 -8.97 17.23
C GLY A 276 7.80 -8.38 17.98
N GLY A 277 6.58 -8.71 17.53
CA GLY A 277 5.33 -8.17 18.04
C GLY A 277 4.35 -7.89 16.92
N GLN A 278 3.11 -7.58 17.28
CA GLN A 278 2.09 -7.18 16.30
C GLN A 278 2.32 -5.73 15.87
N ASN A 279 2.14 -5.45 14.58
CA ASN A 279 2.07 -4.11 13.98
C ASN A 279 3.34 -3.27 14.21
N ILE A 280 4.53 -3.88 14.23
CA ILE A 280 5.79 -3.16 14.43
C ILE A 280 6.08 -2.19 13.28
N LEU A 281 5.65 -2.53 12.07
CA LEU A 281 5.84 -1.73 10.85
C LEU A 281 4.61 -0.89 10.48
N ASP A 282 3.47 -1.05 11.16
CA ASP A 282 2.23 -0.36 10.81
C ASP A 282 2.42 1.16 10.80
N GLY A 283 2.08 1.78 9.67
CA GLY A 283 2.25 3.22 9.41
C GLY A 283 3.68 3.67 9.10
N GLU A 284 4.67 2.78 9.09
CA GLU A 284 6.04 3.12 8.66
C GLU A 284 6.11 3.21 7.13
N HIS A 285 6.80 4.23 6.62
CA HIS A 285 7.07 4.36 5.18
C HIS A 285 7.99 3.21 4.72
N ALA A 286 7.49 2.39 3.79
CA ALA A 286 8.09 1.11 3.46
C ALA A 286 9.47 1.29 2.79
N ASN A 287 9.56 2.14 1.76
CA ASN A 287 10.81 2.35 1.05
C ASN A 287 11.87 3.10 1.87
N THR A 288 11.46 3.83 2.90
CA THR A 288 12.39 4.42 3.87
C THR A 288 12.95 3.38 4.81
N THR A 289 12.16 2.38 5.17
CA THR A 289 12.50 1.38 6.19
C THR A 289 13.38 0.26 5.63
N ILE A 290 13.08 -0.28 4.44
CA ILE A 290 13.80 -1.42 3.86
C ILE A 290 15.33 -1.14 3.73
N PRO A 291 15.80 0.00 3.21
CA PRO A 291 17.23 0.30 3.09
C PRO A 291 17.98 0.37 4.44
N LYS A 292 17.29 0.64 5.56
CA LYS A 292 17.91 0.68 6.89
C LYS A 292 18.38 -0.71 7.32
N PHE A 293 17.64 -1.75 6.92
CA PHE A 293 17.98 -3.15 7.16
C PHE A 293 18.94 -3.70 6.09
N MET A 294 18.92 -3.16 4.87
CA MET A 294 20.00 -3.38 3.89
C MET A 294 21.35 -2.99 4.47
N GLY A 295 21.44 -1.81 5.08
CA GLY A 295 22.69 -1.37 5.70
C GLY A 295 23.09 -2.17 6.93
N ALA A 296 22.13 -2.73 7.69
CA ALA A 296 22.42 -3.68 8.76
C ALA A 296 23.11 -4.94 8.20
N LEU A 297 22.53 -5.55 7.17
CA LEU A 297 23.14 -6.70 6.51
C LEU A 297 24.51 -6.34 5.91
N LYS A 298 24.64 -5.14 5.33
CA LYS A 298 25.92 -4.69 4.79
C LYS A 298 27.00 -4.57 5.86
N ARG A 299 26.67 -4.06 7.06
CA ARG A 299 27.58 -4.03 8.20
C ARG A 299 28.13 -5.43 8.51
N TYR A 300 27.25 -6.43 8.58
CA TYR A 300 27.65 -7.83 8.78
C TYR A 300 28.62 -8.29 7.68
N MET A 301 28.23 -8.15 6.41
CA MET A 301 29.07 -8.58 5.27
C MET A 301 30.45 -7.90 5.23
N VAL A 302 30.51 -6.62 5.62
CA VAL A 302 31.73 -5.82 5.52
C VAL A 302 32.62 -5.95 6.75
N LEU A 303 32.07 -6.03 7.97
CA LEU A 303 32.83 -5.92 9.22
C LEU A 303 32.88 -7.20 10.06
N ASP A 304 31.95 -8.14 9.94
CA ASP A 304 31.90 -9.32 10.82
C ASP A 304 33.21 -10.12 10.78
N GLY A 305 33.78 -10.40 11.94
CA GLY A 305 35.07 -11.08 12.09
C GLY A 305 36.30 -10.28 11.63
N LYS A 306 36.14 -9.03 11.17
CA LYS A 306 37.24 -8.18 10.68
C LYS A 306 37.67 -7.14 11.74
N PRO A 307 38.95 -6.71 11.73
CA PRO A 307 39.43 -5.68 12.64
C PRO A 307 38.97 -4.28 12.19
N LEU A 308 38.53 -3.45 13.14
CA LEU A 308 38.28 -2.02 12.98
C LEU A 308 38.67 -1.30 14.28
N GLY A 309 39.49 -0.25 14.23
CA GLY A 309 39.94 0.44 15.44
C GLY A 309 40.76 -0.42 16.41
N GLY A 310 41.33 -1.53 15.93
CA GLY A 310 42.11 -2.48 16.74
C GLY A 310 41.29 -3.59 17.40
N GLU A 311 39.97 -3.62 17.22
CA GLU A 311 39.07 -4.65 17.76
C GLU A 311 38.46 -5.49 16.63
N THR A 312 38.31 -6.80 16.86
CA THR A 312 37.55 -7.66 15.95
C THR A 312 36.06 -7.40 16.17
N ILE A 313 35.36 -7.01 15.11
CA ILE A 313 33.94 -6.70 15.18
C ILE A 313 33.12 -8.00 15.12
N ASP A 314 32.19 -8.14 16.07
CA ASP A 314 31.08 -9.10 15.99
C ASP A 314 29.84 -8.32 15.52
N ALA A 315 29.41 -8.60 14.29
CA ALA A 315 28.23 -8.02 13.67
C ALA A 315 27.14 -9.09 13.42
N SER A 316 27.25 -10.27 14.03
CA SER A 316 26.28 -11.36 13.88
C SER A 316 24.83 -10.93 14.18
N ARG A 317 24.64 -10.03 15.15
CA ARG A 317 23.32 -9.48 15.48
C ARG A 317 22.70 -8.66 14.34
N TYR A 318 23.53 -8.04 13.49
CA TYR A 318 23.04 -7.28 12.34
C TYR A 318 22.51 -8.17 11.22
N LEU A 319 23.02 -9.39 11.07
CA LEU A 319 22.40 -10.40 10.21
C LEU A 319 20.99 -10.76 10.74
N GLN A 320 20.87 -11.00 12.05
CA GLN A 320 19.58 -11.33 12.67
C GLN A 320 18.53 -10.23 12.48
N TYR A 321 18.93 -8.95 12.57
CA TYR A 321 18.03 -7.83 12.27
C TYR A 321 17.48 -7.90 10.85
N ALA A 322 18.34 -8.18 9.87
CA ALA A 322 17.96 -8.26 8.46
C ALA A 322 17.06 -9.47 8.16
N GLU A 323 17.36 -10.63 8.76
CA GLU A 323 16.54 -11.84 8.65
C GLU A 323 15.14 -11.62 9.24
N ALA A 324 15.06 -11.07 10.46
CA ALA A 324 13.79 -10.81 11.14
C ALA A 324 12.92 -9.80 10.37
N PHE A 325 13.53 -8.72 9.85
CA PHE A 325 12.82 -7.75 9.03
C PHE A 325 12.26 -8.37 7.73
N TRP A 326 13.09 -9.16 7.04
CA TRP A 326 12.65 -9.83 5.81
C TRP A 326 11.49 -10.78 6.07
N ASP A 327 11.57 -11.59 7.13
CA ASP A 327 10.50 -12.53 7.50
C ASP A 327 9.20 -11.79 7.85
N MET A 328 9.29 -10.67 8.58
CA MET A 328 8.14 -9.84 8.96
C MET A 328 7.43 -9.25 7.73
N VAL A 329 8.18 -8.62 6.81
CA VAL A 329 7.60 -8.02 5.60
C VAL A 329 6.97 -9.05 4.68
N THR A 330 7.66 -10.18 4.44
CA THR A 330 7.20 -11.20 3.51
C THR A 330 6.04 -12.04 4.05
N SER A 331 5.91 -12.17 5.37
CA SER A 331 4.85 -12.95 6.00
C SER A 331 3.55 -12.17 6.20
N HIS A 332 3.64 -10.87 6.48
CA HIS A 332 2.49 -10.07 6.94
C HIS A 332 2.05 -8.96 5.97
N HIS A 333 2.95 -8.43 5.15
CA HIS A 333 2.69 -7.20 4.37
C HIS A 333 2.87 -7.35 2.85
N THR A 334 2.97 -8.59 2.34
CA THR A 334 3.35 -8.84 0.94
C THR A 334 2.21 -9.47 0.14
N TYR A 335 1.86 -8.84 -0.99
CA TYR A 335 0.91 -9.38 -1.97
C TYR A 335 1.52 -10.51 -2.81
N ILE A 336 0.69 -11.24 -3.55
CA ILE A 336 1.10 -12.39 -4.39
C ILE A 336 2.16 -12.03 -5.43
N THR A 337 2.24 -10.76 -5.84
CA THR A 337 3.27 -10.24 -6.76
C THR A 337 4.65 -10.07 -6.12
N GLY A 338 4.76 -10.21 -4.80
CA GLY A 338 5.96 -9.92 -4.02
C GLY A 338 6.10 -8.45 -3.59
N GLY A 339 5.24 -7.57 -4.11
CA GLY A 339 5.17 -6.17 -3.68
C GLY A 339 4.46 -5.99 -2.34
N ASN A 340 4.71 -4.86 -1.69
CA ASN A 340 4.14 -4.49 -0.40
C ASN A 340 3.78 -3.00 -0.36
N SER A 341 3.19 -2.57 0.74
CA SER A 341 2.71 -1.22 1.01
C SER A 341 1.43 -0.83 0.27
N GLU A 342 0.67 0.05 0.91
CA GLU A 342 -0.37 0.87 0.34
C GLU A 342 -0.01 2.33 0.56
N TRP A 343 -0.10 3.18 -0.47
CA TRP A 343 0.30 4.59 -0.38
C TRP A 343 1.72 4.78 0.19
N GLU A 344 2.65 3.89 -0.20
CA GLU A 344 4.06 3.89 0.24
C GLU A 344 4.29 3.44 1.69
N HIS A 345 3.24 3.12 2.45
CA HIS A 345 3.32 2.74 3.86
C HIS A 345 2.93 1.28 4.10
N PHE A 346 3.54 0.65 5.09
CA PHE A 346 3.03 -0.63 5.59
C PHE A 346 1.72 -0.39 6.35
N GLY A 347 0.71 -1.22 6.09
CA GLY A 347 -0.51 -1.28 6.89
C GLY A 347 -0.40 -2.26 8.06
N GLN A 348 -1.53 -2.59 8.66
CA GLN A 348 -1.60 -3.54 9.76
C GLN A 348 -1.16 -4.94 9.33
N ASP A 349 -0.62 -5.72 10.26
CA ASP A 349 -0.25 -7.11 10.01
C ASP A 349 -1.47 -7.88 9.48
N ASP A 350 -1.26 -8.65 8.41
CA ASP A 350 -2.27 -9.56 7.85
C ASP A 350 -3.54 -8.87 7.33
N ILE A 351 -3.52 -7.55 7.08
CA ILE A 351 -4.60 -6.80 6.42
C ILE A 351 -4.17 -6.44 5.00
N LEU A 352 -4.63 -7.20 4.00
CA LEU A 352 -4.24 -6.99 2.61
C LEU A 352 -5.43 -6.76 1.67
N ASP A 353 -6.56 -7.44 1.90
CA ASP A 353 -7.77 -7.30 1.07
C ASP A 353 -8.44 -5.94 1.28
N LYS A 354 -8.55 -5.49 2.54
CA LYS A 354 -9.16 -4.20 2.88
C LYS A 354 -8.36 -2.99 2.37
N GLU A 355 -7.06 -3.17 2.13
CA GLU A 355 -6.11 -2.12 1.70
C GLU A 355 -5.78 -2.20 0.20
N ARG A 356 -6.57 -2.96 -0.60
CA ARG A 356 -6.40 -2.99 -2.06
C ARG A 356 -6.92 -1.70 -2.68
N THR A 357 -6.02 -0.90 -3.26
CA THR A 357 -6.31 0.36 -3.95
C THR A 357 -5.54 0.49 -5.28
N ASN A 358 -5.53 1.69 -5.85
CA ASN A 358 -4.74 2.07 -7.02
C ASN A 358 -3.29 2.47 -6.68
N CYS A 359 -2.93 2.52 -5.40
CA CYS A 359 -1.64 2.99 -4.90
C CYS A 359 -0.90 1.93 -4.09
N ASN A 360 -1.10 0.65 -4.40
CA ASN A 360 -0.33 -0.44 -3.79
C ASN A 360 1.02 -0.65 -4.48
N CYS A 361 1.91 -1.37 -3.79
CA CYS A 361 3.08 -2.01 -4.39
C CYS A 361 4.00 -1.01 -5.12
N GLU A 362 4.55 -0.04 -4.38
CA GLU A 362 5.60 0.84 -4.91
C GLU A 362 6.78 0.01 -5.47
N THR A 363 7.23 0.33 -6.68
CA THR A 363 8.31 -0.42 -7.36
C THR A 363 9.63 -0.38 -6.57
N CYS A 364 9.95 0.72 -5.87
CA CYS A 364 11.18 0.82 -5.07
C CYS A 364 11.24 -0.21 -3.95
N ASN A 365 10.10 -0.52 -3.32
CA ASN A 365 10.02 -1.50 -2.23
C ASN A 365 10.46 -2.87 -2.74
N SER A 366 9.93 -3.26 -3.90
CA SER A 366 10.27 -4.52 -4.56
C SER A 366 11.75 -4.56 -4.91
N TYR A 367 12.31 -3.50 -5.50
CA TYR A 367 13.74 -3.41 -5.79
C TYR A 367 14.62 -3.59 -4.53
N ASN A 368 14.28 -2.91 -3.43
CA ASN A 368 15.08 -2.99 -2.21
C ASN A 368 14.92 -4.35 -1.50
N MET A 369 13.73 -4.94 -1.51
CA MET A 369 13.52 -6.31 -1.00
C MET A 369 14.25 -7.35 -1.85
N LEU A 370 14.38 -7.16 -3.17
CA LEU A 370 15.21 -8.01 -4.02
C LEU A 370 16.71 -7.89 -3.68
N LYS A 371 17.22 -6.66 -3.46
CA LYS A 371 18.59 -6.46 -2.96
C LYS A 371 18.81 -7.20 -1.64
N LEU A 372 17.86 -7.12 -0.72
CA LEU A 372 17.93 -7.77 0.60
C LEU A 372 17.98 -9.28 0.45
N SER A 373 17.05 -9.84 -0.31
CA SER A 373 16.92 -11.27 -0.55
C SER A 373 18.18 -11.84 -1.21
N ARG A 374 18.72 -11.14 -2.21
CA ARG A 374 19.97 -11.52 -2.88
C ARG A 374 21.14 -11.59 -1.91
N ALA A 375 21.31 -10.57 -1.07
CA ALA A 375 22.39 -10.52 -0.10
C ALA A 375 22.22 -11.57 1.01
N LEU A 376 21.00 -11.74 1.55
CA LEU A 376 20.71 -12.78 2.54
C LEU A 376 21.00 -14.17 1.99
N PHE A 377 20.66 -14.45 0.73
CA PHE A 377 21.01 -15.72 0.10
C PHE A 377 22.52 -15.95 0.01
N THR A 378 23.32 -14.93 -0.34
CA THR A 378 24.79 -15.07 -0.39
C THR A 378 25.40 -15.43 0.96
N VAL A 379 24.77 -14.98 2.05
CA VAL A 379 25.21 -15.16 3.44
C VAL A 379 24.67 -16.42 4.09
N THR A 380 23.48 -16.88 3.71
CA THR A 380 22.78 -17.98 4.41
C THR A 380 22.64 -19.25 3.56
N GLY A 381 22.58 -19.09 2.23
CA GLY A 381 22.23 -20.16 1.31
C GLY A 381 20.77 -20.64 1.38
N ASP A 382 19.88 -19.94 2.10
CA ASP A 382 18.48 -20.36 2.24
C ASP A 382 17.67 -20.08 0.97
N PRO A 383 17.11 -21.11 0.30
CA PRO A 383 16.39 -20.96 -0.96
C PRO A 383 15.14 -20.07 -0.87
N LYS A 384 14.55 -19.84 0.32
CA LYS A 384 13.36 -18.98 0.49
C LYS A 384 13.58 -17.58 -0.07
N TYR A 385 14.81 -17.07 0.04
CA TYR A 385 15.19 -15.77 -0.49
C TYR A 385 15.14 -15.75 -2.02
N MET A 386 15.51 -16.85 -2.68
CA MET A 386 15.46 -16.98 -4.14
C MET A 386 14.05 -17.30 -4.66
N ASP A 387 13.21 -17.98 -3.86
CA ASP A 387 11.79 -18.14 -4.17
C ASP A 387 11.07 -16.79 -4.19
N TYR A 388 11.28 -15.96 -3.16
CA TYR A 388 10.79 -14.58 -3.16
C TYR A 388 11.41 -13.74 -4.29
N TYR A 389 12.71 -13.91 -4.54
CA TYR A 389 13.40 -13.16 -5.60
C TYR A 389 12.76 -13.43 -6.96
N GLU A 390 12.59 -14.70 -7.34
CA GLU A 390 11.96 -15.08 -8.61
C GLU A 390 10.52 -14.57 -8.71
N ASN A 391 9.72 -14.76 -7.65
CA ASN A 391 8.33 -14.30 -7.62
C ASN A 391 8.25 -12.79 -7.86
N THR A 392 9.05 -12.01 -7.15
CA THR A 392 9.02 -10.54 -7.22
C THR A 392 9.65 -10.02 -8.51
N TYR A 393 10.69 -10.70 -9.01
CA TYR A 393 11.33 -10.41 -10.30
C TYR A 393 10.32 -10.48 -11.45
N TYR A 394 9.60 -11.59 -11.59
CA TYR A 394 8.62 -11.74 -12.66
C TYR A 394 7.42 -10.81 -12.47
N ASN A 395 6.88 -10.72 -11.26
CA ASN A 395 5.54 -10.17 -11.07
C ASN A 395 5.51 -8.69 -10.70
N SER A 396 6.59 -8.17 -10.13
CA SER A 396 6.70 -6.75 -9.75
C SER A 396 7.73 -6.02 -10.62
N ILE A 397 8.94 -6.56 -10.79
CA ILE A 397 10.00 -5.87 -11.56
C ILE A 397 9.75 -5.90 -13.06
N LEU A 398 9.69 -7.07 -13.70
CA LEU A 398 9.44 -7.13 -15.14
C LEU A 398 8.10 -6.47 -15.52
N SER A 399 7.11 -6.60 -14.64
CA SER A 399 5.79 -5.99 -14.76
C SER A 399 5.80 -4.46 -14.73
N SER A 400 6.85 -3.84 -14.17
CA SER A 400 6.95 -2.40 -13.95
C SER A 400 7.40 -1.60 -15.17
N GLN A 401 7.92 -2.21 -16.24
CA GLN A 401 8.32 -1.49 -17.45
C GLN A 401 7.32 -1.71 -18.57
N ASN A 402 7.01 -0.64 -19.29
CA ASN A 402 6.33 -0.74 -20.56
C ASN A 402 7.30 -1.30 -21.61
N PRO A 403 7.08 -2.50 -22.16
CA PRO A 403 8.03 -3.13 -23.08
C PRO A 403 8.14 -2.40 -24.44
N GLU A 404 7.23 -1.49 -24.77
CA GLU A 404 7.29 -0.69 -25.99
C GLU A 404 8.08 0.61 -25.80
N THR A 405 7.96 1.27 -24.65
CA THR A 405 8.52 2.61 -24.40
C THR A 405 9.73 2.63 -23.47
N GLY A 406 9.92 1.62 -22.63
CA GLY A 406 10.97 1.59 -21.59
C GLY A 406 10.62 2.34 -20.30
N MET A 407 9.49 3.07 -20.27
CA MET A 407 9.07 3.83 -19.10
C MET A 407 8.51 2.92 -18.00
N THR A 408 8.66 3.34 -16.74
CA THR A 408 8.39 2.49 -15.58
C THR A 408 7.23 2.97 -14.72
N THR A 409 6.61 2.05 -13.98
CA THR A 409 5.50 2.32 -13.05
C THR A 409 6.00 2.83 -11.70
N TYR A 410 5.20 3.67 -11.04
CA TYR A 410 5.38 3.96 -9.60
C TYR A 410 4.64 2.91 -8.76
N PHE A 411 3.30 2.91 -8.81
CA PHE A 411 2.44 1.95 -8.13
C PHE A 411 1.94 0.85 -9.07
N GLN A 412 1.61 -0.29 -8.48
CA GLN A 412 0.99 -1.44 -9.15
C GLN A 412 -0.32 -1.80 -8.41
N PRO A 413 -1.48 -1.29 -8.87
CA PRO A 413 -2.79 -1.51 -8.24
C PRO A 413 -3.08 -2.98 -7.92
N MET A 414 -3.44 -3.29 -6.66
CA MET A 414 -3.95 -4.61 -6.28
C MET A 414 -5.48 -4.66 -6.28
N ALA A 415 -6.14 -3.49 -6.31
CA ALA A 415 -7.57 -3.39 -6.58
C ALA A 415 -7.90 -3.78 -8.03
N THR A 416 -8.92 -4.61 -8.19
CA THR A 416 -9.37 -5.10 -9.50
C THR A 416 -10.05 -3.99 -10.30
N GLY A 417 -9.69 -3.89 -11.59
CA GLY A 417 -10.31 -2.97 -12.54
C GLY A 417 -9.45 -1.76 -12.89
N TYR A 418 -8.31 -1.55 -12.25
CA TYR A 418 -7.34 -0.50 -12.60
C TYR A 418 -6.36 -0.94 -13.69
N PHE A 419 -5.40 -0.08 -14.02
CA PHE A 419 -4.40 -0.29 -15.06
C PHE A 419 -3.05 0.32 -14.67
N LYS A 420 -1.97 -0.08 -15.35
CA LYS A 420 -0.61 0.43 -15.09
C LYS A 420 -0.43 1.83 -15.68
N VAL A 421 0.17 2.73 -14.90
CA VAL A 421 0.58 4.07 -15.34
C VAL A 421 2.10 4.14 -15.37
N TYR A 422 2.66 4.65 -16.47
CA TYR A 422 4.10 4.71 -16.70
C TYR A 422 4.62 6.14 -16.65
N SER A 423 5.88 6.29 -16.27
CA SER A 423 6.62 7.54 -16.27
C SER A 423 6.75 8.14 -17.69
N SER A 424 7.30 9.35 -17.76
CA SER A 424 7.66 10.01 -19.02
C SER A 424 9.12 10.42 -18.97
N GLU A 425 9.82 10.34 -20.11
CA GLU A 425 11.28 10.35 -20.20
C GLU A 425 11.96 11.50 -19.44
N PHE A 426 11.46 12.73 -19.51
CA PHE A 426 12.17 13.89 -18.96
C PHE A 426 11.31 14.78 -18.06
N ARG A 427 10.20 14.25 -17.52
CA ARG A 427 9.34 15.00 -16.59
C ARG A 427 9.07 14.26 -15.29
N HIS A 428 9.07 12.93 -15.31
CA HIS A 428 8.79 12.12 -14.14
C HIS A 428 10.09 11.61 -13.53
N PHE A 429 10.70 12.44 -12.70
CA PHE A 429 11.93 12.11 -11.94
C PHE A 429 11.61 11.53 -10.56
N TRP A 430 10.64 10.63 -10.50
CA TRP A 430 10.24 9.99 -9.24
C TRP A 430 11.31 9.00 -8.74
N CYS A 431 11.25 8.62 -7.46
CA CYS A 431 12.08 7.54 -6.91
C CYS A 431 11.97 6.24 -7.73
N CYS A 432 10.75 5.85 -8.14
CA CYS A 432 10.51 4.65 -8.94
C CYS A 432 11.02 4.76 -10.39
N THR A 433 11.06 5.96 -10.96
CA THR A 433 11.68 6.16 -12.28
C THR A 433 13.19 5.99 -12.19
N ALA A 434 13.80 6.56 -11.15
CA ALA A 434 15.23 6.45 -10.91
C ALA A 434 15.65 4.98 -10.61
N THR A 435 14.92 4.30 -9.73
CA THR A 435 15.12 2.87 -9.43
C THR A 435 14.84 1.98 -10.64
N GLY A 436 13.86 2.36 -11.47
CA GLY A 436 13.57 1.71 -12.74
C GLY A 436 14.80 1.61 -13.65
N MET A 437 15.59 2.67 -13.74
CA MET A 437 16.81 2.68 -14.56
C MET A 437 17.82 1.59 -14.14
N GLU A 438 17.92 1.33 -12.84
CA GLU A 438 18.80 0.29 -12.31
C GLU A 438 18.22 -1.12 -12.50
N ASN A 439 16.90 -1.30 -12.41
CA ASN A 439 16.27 -2.62 -12.55
C ASN A 439 16.61 -3.27 -13.89
N PHE A 440 16.43 -2.53 -14.98
CA PHE A 440 16.49 -3.10 -16.33
C PHE A 440 17.89 -3.20 -16.90
N THR A 441 18.90 -2.61 -16.25
CA THR A 441 20.30 -2.79 -16.61
C THR A 441 20.95 -4.04 -15.99
N LYS A 442 20.29 -4.66 -15.01
CA LYS A 442 20.84 -5.78 -14.21
C LYS A 442 20.02 -7.07 -14.15
N LEU A 443 19.05 -7.27 -15.06
CA LEU A 443 18.13 -8.43 -15.03
C LEU A 443 18.81 -9.81 -14.93
N GLY A 444 20.07 -9.95 -15.35
CA GLY A 444 20.82 -11.21 -15.31
C GLY A 444 21.66 -11.46 -14.04
N ASP A 445 21.76 -10.49 -13.13
CA ASP A 445 22.77 -10.46 -12.05
C ASP A 445 22.59 -11.49 -10.91
N THR A 446 21.48 -12.22 -10.96
CA THR A 446 21.03 -13.17 -9.94
C THR A 446 20.63 -14.52 -10.53
N VAL A 447 20.70 -14.68 -11.86
CA VAL A 447 20.40 -15.96 -12.55
C VAL A 447 21.30 -17.08 -12.03
N TYR A 448 22.58 -16.76 -11.82
CA TYR A 448 23.60 -17.67 -11.35
C TYR A 448 24.36 -17.11 -10.15
N MET A 449 24.78 -18.00 -9.25
CA MET A 449 25.79 -17.73 -8.23
C MET A 449 26.72 -18.94 -8.09
N HIS A 450 27.83 -18.82 -7.39
CA HIS A 450 28.78 -19.93 -7.26
C HIS A 450 29.45 -20.02 -5.90
N LYS A 451 29.99 -21.20 -5.61
CA LYS A 451 30.96 -21.44 -4.54
C LYS A 451 31.97 -22.46 -5.05
N ASP A 452 33.24 -22.07 -5.17
CA ASP A 452 34.28 -22.90 -5.77
C ASP A 452 33.90 -23.39 -7.19
N ASN A 453 33.70 -24.70 -7.38
CA ASN A 453 33.23 -25.34 -8.63
C ASN A 453 31.74 -25.69 -8.62
N THR A 454 30.98 -25.17 -7.65
CA THR A 454 29.52 -25.34 -7.53
C THR A 454 28.80 -24.16 -8.17
N LEU A 455 27.94 -24.42 -9.15
CA LEU A 455 27.06 -23.44 -9.78
C LEU A 455 25.64 -23.55 -9.22
N TYR A 456 25.18 -22.49 -8.58
CA TYR A 456 23.79 -22.32 -8.17
C TYR A 456 23.02 -21.69 -9.33
N VAL A 457 21.99 -22.39 -9.80
CA VAL A 457 21.05 -21.91 -10.81
C VAL A 457 19.78 -21.49 -10.09
N ASN A 458 19.58 -20.18 -10.00
CA ASN A 458 18.49 -19.58 -9.22
C ASN A 458 17.27 -19.24 -10.09
N ILE A 459 17.47 -18.78 -11.32
CA ILE A 459 16.37 -18.38 -12.23
C ILE A 459 16.49 -19.16 -13.54
N TYR A 460 15.38 -19.74 -13.99
CA TYR A 460 15.32 -20.55 -15.20
C TYR A 460 14.97 -19.71 -16.44
N GLN A 461 15.84 -18.78 -16.81
CA GLN A 461 15.62 -17.85 -17.92
C GLN A 461 16.78 -17.88 -18.93
N SER A 462 16.47 -17.92 -20.23
CA SER A 462 17.46 -18.05 -21.30
C SER A 462 18.65 -17.09 -21.15
N SER A 463 19.85 -17.64 -21.08
CA SER A 463 21.08 -16.89 -20.79
C SER A 463 22.35 -17.68 -21.11
N VAL A 464 23.48 -16.98 -21.15
CA VAL A 464 24.82 -17.53 -21.31
C VAL A 464 25.71 -17.03 -20.17
N LEU A 465 26.25 -17.96 -19.39
CA LEU A 465 27.27 -17.70 -18.37
C LEU A 465 28.65 -18.02 -18.93
N ASN A 466 29.57 -17.05 -18.84
CA ASN A 466 31.01 -17.26 -19.04
C ASN A 466 31.68 -17.39 -17.67
N TRP A 467 31.98 -18.63 -17.26
CA TRP A 467 32.61 -18.90 -15.98
C TRP A 467 34.13 -19.04 -16.15
N GLU A 468 34.83 -17.92 -16.07
CA GLU A 468 36.27 -17.85 -16.36
C GLU A 468 37.10 -18.73 -15.41
N ASP A 469 36.80 -18.71 -14.10
CA ASP A 469 37.51 -19.48 -13.08
C ASP A 469 37.52 -21.00 -13.35
N GLN A 470 36.47 -21.51 -13.98
CA GLN A 470 36.34 -22.92 -14.33
C GLN A 470 36.65 -23.18 -15.83
N ASN A 471 36.97 -22.14 -16.61
CA ASN A 471 37.18 -22.21 -18.05
C ASN A 471 36.02 -22.90 -18.80
N VAL A 472 34.78 -22.58 -18.40
CA VAL A 472 33.56 -23.11 -19.01
C VAL A 472 32.58 -22.01 -19.38
N THR A 473 31.81 -22.26 -20.43
CA THR A 473 30.61 -21.49 -20.76
C THR A 473 29.39 -22.39 -20.58
N VAL A 474 28.37 -21.89 -19.91
CA VAL A 474 27.08 -22.57 -19.74
C VAL A 474 26.01 -21.79 -20.49
N THR A 475 25.34 -22.43 -21.44
CA THR A 475 24.18 -21.84 -22.13
C THR A 475 22.90 -22.46 -21.61
N GLN A 476 22.04 -21.66 -20.97
CA GLN A 476 20.68 -22.00 -20.60
C GLN A 476 19.72 -21.60 -21.72
N GLN A 477 18.97 -22.57 -22.23
CA GLN A 477 17.85 -22.36 -23.14
C GLN A 477 16.57 -22.71 -22.40
N SER A 478 15.65 -21.75 -22.31
CA SER A 478 14.37 -21.89 -21.65
C SER A 478 13.36 -20.86 -22.14
N ASP A 479 12.12 -21.30 -22.28
CA ASP A 479 10.96 -20.46 -22.61
C ASP A 479 9.98 -20.38 -21.43
N PHE A 480 10.43 -20.51 -20.17
CA PHE A 480 9.56 -20.38 -19.00
C PHE A 480 8.80 -19.03 -19.01
N PRO A 481 7.49 -19.01 -18.70
CA PRO A 481 6.63 -20.14 -18.32
C PRO A 481 5.88 -20.82 -19.48
N SER A 482 6.20 -20.51 -20.75
CA SER A 482 5.54 -21.13 -21.92
C SER A 482 5.83 -22.62 -22.01
N ASP A 483 7.08 -23.01 -21.72
CA ASP A 483 7.57 -24.38 -21.61
C ASP A 483 8.06 -24.66 -20.17
N ASP A 484 8.07 -25.93 -19.77
CA ASP A 484 8.45 -26.37 -18.42
C ASP A 484 9.88 -26.92 -18.32
N THR A 485 10.67 -26.84 -19.39
CA THR A 485 12.02 -27.43 -19.46
C THR A 485 13.09 -26.38 -19.76
N ALA A 486 14.12 -26.34 -18.92
CA ALA A 486 15.36 -25.61 -19.17
C ALA A 486 16.47 -26.59 -19.61
N VAL A 487 17.22 -26.22 -20.65
CA VAL A 487 18.35 -27.02 -21.17
C VAL A 487 19.65 -26.25 -21.02
N PHE A 488 20.59 -26.84 -20.29
CA PHE A 488 21.92 -26.31 -20.04
C PHE A 488 22.92 -27.05 -20.93
N THR A 489 23.65 -26.33 -21.77
CA THR A 489 24.72 -26.88 -22.60
C THR A 489 26.07 -26.36 -22.12
N VAL A 490 27.00 -27.27 -21.84
CA VAL A 490 28.35 -26.94 -21.39
C VAL A 490 29.29 -26.83 -22.59
N LYS A 491 30.13 -25.79 -22.60
CA LYS A 491 31.30 -25.64 -23.49
C LYS A 491 32.53 -25.47 -22.61
N GLY A 492 33.64 -26.11 -22.96
CA GLY A 492 34.81 -26.28 -22.09
C GLY A 492 34.90 -27.70 -21.51
N SER A 493 35.66 -27.87 -20.42
CA SER A 493 35.71 -29.12 -19.67
C SER A 493 36.14 -28.88 -18.23
N GLY A 494 35.43 -29.47 -17.26
CA GLY A 494 35.74 -29.34 -15.84
C GLY A 494 34.88 -30.25 -14.97
N ASP A 495 35.34 -30.47 -13.74
CA ASP A 495 34.55 -31.15 -12.70
C ASP A 495 33.66 -30.11 -12.03
N LEU A 496 32.36 -30.14 -12.35
CA LEU A 496 31.40 -29.14 -11.89
C LEU A 496 30.30 -29.80 -11.05
N GLU A 497 29.75 -29.04 -10.12
CA GLU A 497 28.49 -29.35 -9.44
C GLU A 497 27.43 -28.33 -9.83
N PHE A 498 26.38 -28.75 -10.51
CA PHE A 498 25.19 -27.92 -10.72
C PHE A 498 24.23 -28.12 -9.56
N ARG A 499 23.76 -27.01 -8.99
CA ARG A 499 22.69 -26.94 -8.02
C ARG A 499 21.53 -26.22 -8.66
N PHE A 500 20.50 -26.96 -9.05
CA PHE A 500 19.28 -26.42 -9.64
C PHE A 500 18.26 -26.14 -8.55
N ARG A 501 17.85 -24.89 -8.36
CA ARG A 501 16.86 -24.53 -7.31
C ARG A 501 15.58 -25.31 -7.52
N GLU A 502 15.01 -25.88 -6.47
CA GLU A 502 13.69 -26.51 -6.49
C GLU A 502 12.64 -25.48 -6.05
N PRO A 503 11.92 -24.82 -6.98
CA PRO A 503 11.04 -23.72 -6.59
C PRO A 503 9.87 -24.18 -5.74
N ASP A 504 9.40 -23.32 -4.84
CA ASP A 504 8.23 -23.55 -3.99
C ASP A 504 6.93 -23.80 -4.78
N TRP A 505 6.83 -23.21 -5.98
CA TRP A 505 5.66 -23.29 -6.83
C TRP A 505 5.55 -24.60 -7.62
N ARG A 506 6.60 -25.44 -7.68
CA ARG A 506 6.59 -26.68 -8.48
C ARG A 506 5.42 -27.60 -8.11
N ALA A 507 4.87 -28.28 -9.12
CA ALA A 507 3.76 -29.22 -8.95
C ALA A 507 4.23 -30.63 -8.56
N ASP A 508 5.47 -30.98 -8.88
CA ASP A 508 6.09 -32.28 -8.64
C ASP A 508 7.62 -32.12 -8.61
N ASP A 509 8.33 -33.18 -8.25
CA ASP A 509 9.79 -33.21 -8.23
C ASP A 509 10.38 -32.85 -9.61
N LEU A 510 11.54 -32.19 -9.60
CA LEU A 510 12.30 -31.90 -10.82
C LEU A 510 12.61 -33.20 -11.56
N LYS A 511 12.49 -33.18 -12.90
CA LYS A 511 12.92 -34.30 -13.75
C LYS A 511 14.19 -33.88 -14.47
N ILE A 512 15.30 -34.52 -14.12
CA ILE A 512 16.61 -34.20 -14.67
C ILE A 512 17.09 -35.31 -15.60
N THR A 513 17.61 -34.92 -16.76
CA THR A 513 18.38 -35.81 -17.63
C THR A 513 19.75 -35.22 -17.93
N VAL A 514 20.76 -36.08 -18.01
CA VAL A 514 22.11 -35.71 -18.47
C VAL A 514 22.38 -36.52 -19.73
N ASN A 515 22.65 -35.82 -20.84
CA ASN A 515 22.85 -36.42 -22.16
C ASN A 515 21.72 -37.39 -22.56
N GLY A 516 20.47 -37.00 -22.26
CA GLY A 516 19.26 -37.78 -22.55
C GLY A 516 19.00 -38.96 -21.62
N THR A 517 19.87 -39.22 -20.64
CA THR A 517 19.69 -40.28 -19.64
C THR A 517 19.14 -39.70 -18.35
N LYS A 518 18.09 -40.30 -17.78
CA LYS A 518 17.53 -39.89 -16.48
C LYS A 518 18.63 -39.86 -15.41
N TYR A 519 18.74 -38.74 -14.70
CA TYR A 519 19.66 -38.55 -13.60
C TYR A 519 18.90 -38.58 -12.28
N SER A 520 19.36 -39.38 -11.32
CA SER A 520 18.82 -39.39 -9.96
C SER A 520 19.66 -38.46 -9.10
N TYR A 521 19.05 -37.39 -8.59
CA TYR A 521 19.73 -36.38 -7.79
C TYR A 521 19.40 -36.53 -6.31
N LYS A 522 20.12 -35.77 -5.48
CA LYS A 522 19.74 -35.49 -4.09
C LYS A 522 19.45 -34.01 -3.96
N THR A 523 18.53 -33.68 -3.07
CA THR A 523 18.27 -32.30 -2.65
C THR A 523 19.24 -31.91 -1.55
N VAL A 524 19.92 -30.78 -1.73
CA VAL A 524 20.75 -30.14 -0.70
C VAL A 524 20.29 -28.70 -0.57
N GLN A 525 19.76 -28.33 0.60
CA GLN A 525 19.29 -26.97 0.89
C GLN A 525 18.32 -26.42 -0.17
N GLY A 526 17.38 -27.26 -0.65
CA GLY A 526 16.41 -26.88 -1.68
C GLY A 526 16.95 -26.84 -3.11
N TYR A 527 18.12 -27.43 -3.37
CA TYR A 527 18.69 -27.55 -4.71
C TYR A 527 18.90 -29.01 -5.11
N ALA A 528 18.46 -29.36 -6.32
CA ALA A 528 18.76 -30.63 -6.96
C ALA A 528 20.21 -30.66 -7.47
N VAL A 529 21.01 -31.56 -6.89
CA VAL A 529 22.46 -31.65 -7.14
C VAL A 529 22.77 -32.57 -8.31
N VAL A 530 23.55 -32.07 -9.26
CA VAL A 530 24.06 -32.80 -10.43
C VAL A 530 25.56 -32.55 -10.56
N SER A 531 26.37 -33.51 -10.12
CA SER A 531 27.84 -33.40 -10.13
C SER A 531 28.45 -34.37 -11.15
N GLY A 532 29.53 -33.95 -11.81
CA GLY A 532 30.26 -34.79 -12.75
C GLY A 532 31.37 -34.06 -13.51
N SER A 533 32.13 -34.84 -14.28
CA SER A 533 33.09 -34.31 -15.24
C SER A 533 32.37 -33.96 -16.54
N PHE A 534 32.12 -32.67 -16.76
CA PHE A 534 31.45 -32.18 -17.96
C PHE A 534 32.45 -31.81 -19.04
N LYS A 535 32.05 -32.00 -20.29
CA LYS A 535 32.82 -31.60 -21.48
C LYS A 535 31.91 -30.88 -22.47
N THR A 536 32.56 -30.28 -23.46
CA THR A 536 31.88 -29.56 -24.54
C THR A 536 30.82 -30.41 -25.21
N GLY A 537 29.60 -29.88 -25.25
CA GLY A 537 28.43 -30.51 -25.86
C GLY A 537 27.59 -31.35 -24.89
N ASP A 538 28.03 -31.54 -23.64
CA ASP A 538 27.19 -32.16 -22.62
C ASP A 538 25.96 -31.29 -22.34
N LYS A 539 24.82 -31.96 -22.17
CA LYS A 539 23.53 -31.32 -21.93
C LYS A 539 22.89 -31.82 -20.65
N ILE A 540 22.39 -30.89 -19.85
CA ILE A 540 21.54 -31.16 -18.69
C ILE A 540 20.17 -30.57 -19.01
N SER A 541 19.13 -31.39 -19.00
CA SER A 541 17.74 -30.90 -19.14
C SER A 541 17.05 -31.02 -17.80
N VAL A 542 16.44 -29.92 -17.34
CA VAL A 542 15.72 -29.80 -16.08
C VAL A 542 14.28 -29.43 -16.41
N THR A 543 13.36 -30.36 -16.18
CA THR A 543 11.92 -30.12 -16.30
C THR A 543 11.33 -29.84 -14.92
N ILE A 544 10.61 -28.73 -14.79
CA ILE A 544 9.98 -28.26 -13.54
C ILE A 544 8.46 -28.24 -13.76
N PRO A 545 7.73 -29.26 -13.30
CA PRO A 545 6.29 -29.34 -13.52
C PRO A 545 5.55 -28.11 -12.96
N MET A 546 4.76 -27.46 -13.81
CA MET A 546 3.96 -26.27 -13.47
C MET A 546 2.48 -26.61 -13.43
N GLU A 547 1.78 -26.04 -12.45
CA GLU A 547 0.34 -26.06 -12.36
C GLU A 547 -0.17 -24.67 -11.94
N VAL A 548 -1.48 -24.46 -12.07
CA VAL A 548 -2.15 -23.30 -11.48
C VAL A 548 -2.32 -23.56 -9.98
N LYS A 549 -1.91 -22.61 -9.14
CA LYS A 549 -2.18 -22.61 -7.69
C LYS A 549 -2.96 -21.35 -7.32
N ALA A 550 -3.91 -21.51 -6.40
CA ALA A 550 -4.71 -20.41 -5.84
C ALA A 550 -4.10 -19.93 -4.52
N TYR A 551 -4.06 -18.61 -4.33
CA TYR A 551 -3.47 -17.95 -3.16
C TYR A 551 -4.50 -16.99 -2.56
N GLY A 552 -4.83 -17.20 -1.29
CA GLY A 552 -5.77 -16.35 -0.55
C GLY A 552 -5.12 -15.10 0.04
N LEU A 553 -5.96 -14.21 0.57
CA LEU A 553 -5.51 -13.11 1.43
C LEU A 553 -5.88 -13.41 2.90
N PRO A 554 -5.02 -13.05 3.87
CA PRO A 554 -5.18 -13.46 5.26
C PRO A 554 -6.45 -12.89 5.94
N ASP A 555 -6.89 -11.69 5.54
CA ASP A 555 -8.06 -11.01 6.10
C ASP A 555 -9.39 -11.38 5.42
N ASN A 556 -9.37 -12.19 4.36
CA ASN A 556 -10.59 -12.61 3.66
C ASN A 556 -10.49 -14.01 3.01
N ALA A 557 -11.18 -14.98 3.62
CA ALA A 557 -11.18 -16.38 3.18
C ALA A 557 -11.82 -16.64 1.79
N ASN A 558 -12.55 -15.66 1.24
CA ASN A 558 -13.19 -15.76 -0.06
C ASN A 558 -12.40 -15.11 -1.19
N VAL A 559 -11.28 -14.43 -0.90
CA VAL A 559 -10.50 -13.72 -1.92
C VAL A 559 -9.33 -14.58 -2.39
N TYR A 560 -9.20 -14.73 -3.71
CA TYR A 560 -8.12 -15.51 -4.32
C TYR A 560 -7.51 -14.80 -5.53
N GLY A 561 -6.19 -14.92 -5.64
CA GLY A 561 -5.41 -14.72 -6.86
C GLY A 561 -4.74 -16.02 -7.30
N PHE A 562 -4.16 -16.05 -8.50
CA PHE A 562 -3.61 -17.28 -9.09
C PHE A 562 -2.19 -17.09 -9.59
N LYS A 563 -1.35 -18.13 -9.45
CA LYS A 563 -0.07 -18.24 -10.17
C LYS A 563 -0.04 -19.48 -11.04
N TYR A 564 0.62 -19.40 -12.19
CA TYR A 564 1.06 -20.55 -12.99
C TYR A 564 2.59 -20.57 -13.01
N GLY A 565 3.18 -21.56 -12.34
CA GLY A 565 4.60 -21.54 -12.02
C GLY A 565 4.99 -20.28 -11.23
N PRO A 566 6.04 -19.53 -11.63
CA PRO A 566 6.46 -18.31 -10.94
C PRO A 566 5.57 -17.10 -11.25
N CYS A 567 4.69 -17.18 -12.25
CA CYS A 567 3.98 -16.01 -12.77
C CYS A 567 2.58 -15.87 -12.17
N VAL A 568 2.33 -14.73 -11.54
CA VAL A 568 0.98 -14.24 -11.19
C VAL A 568 0.16 -14.08 -12.46
N LEU A 569 -1.08 -14.52 -12.40
CA LEU A 569 -2.07 -14.38 -13.46
C LEU A 569 -3.00 -13.22 -13.15
N SER A 570 -3.29 -12.39 -14.15
CA SER A 570 -4.30 -11.33 -14.05
C SER A 570 -5.32 -11.43 -15.18
N ALA A 571 -6.58 -11.17 -14.87
CA ALA A 571 -7.67 -11.18 -15.84
C ALA A 571 -7.63 -9.95 -16.75
N GLU A 572 -7.93 -10.14 -18.03
CA GLU A 572 -8.02 -9.10 -19.05
C GLU A 572 -9.36 -8.33 -18.93
N LEU A 573 -9.35 -7.03 -18.62
CA LEU A 573 -10.57 -6.23 -18.41
C LEU A 573 -10.78 -5.11 -19.44
N GLY A 574 -9.97 -5.08 -20.50
CA GLY A 574 -10.12 -4.13 -21.62
C GLY A 574 -9.65 -2.71 -21.32
N THR A 575 -9.88 -1.80 -22.26
CA THR A 575 -9.25 -0.46 -22.30
C THR A 575 -10.21 0.71 -22.06
N ALA A 576 -11.43 0.43 -21.61
CA ALA A 576 -12.45 1.46 -21.44
C ALA A 576 -12.03 2.51 -20.39
N ASN A 577 -12.28 3.80 -20.69
CA ASN A 577 -12.08 4.96 -19.80
C ASN A 577 -10.82 4.94 -18.93
N MET A 578 -9.66 4.55 -19.46
CA MET A 578 -8.37 4.55 -18.72
C MET A 578 -7.86 5.98 -18.47
N LYS A 579 -8.48 6.67 -17.51
CA LYS A 579 -8.10 8.02 -17.08
C LYS A 579 -7.01 7.95 -16.01
N GLN A 580 -6.01 8.80 -16.14
CA GLN A 580 -4.98 9.00 -15.13
C GLN A 580 -5.38 10.17 -14.22
N GLY A 581 -4.86 10.17 -13.00
CA GLY A 581 -4.86 11.29 -12.07
C GLY A 581 -3.47 11.42 -11.45
N THR A 582 -3.34 12.26 -10.43
CA THR A 582 -2.09 12.47 -9.70
C THR A 582 -2.30 12.42 -8.20
N THR A 583 -1.24 12.16 -7.45
CA THR A 583 -1.23 12.21 -5.99
C THR A 583 0.14 12.64 -5.44
N GLY A 584 0.15 13.15 -4.20
CA GLY A 584 1.32 13.67 -3.51
C GLY A 584 2.12 14.64 -4.38
N MET A 585 3.43 14.43 -4.48
CA MET A 585 4.31 15.25 -5.32
C MET A 585 4.22 14.90 -6.81
N ALA A 586 3.02 14.98 -7.39
CA ALA A 586 2.74 14.75 -8.81
C ALA A 586 3.13 13.33 -9.31
N VAL A 587 2.85 12.31 -8.51
CA VAL A 587 2.95 10.90 -8.94
C VAL A 587 1.70 10.53 -9.72
N SER A 588 1.86 10.01 -10.94
CA SER A 588 0.71 9.64 -11.78
C SER A 588 0.10 8.29 -11.37
N ILE A 589 -1.23 8.24 -11.26
CA ILE A 589 -2.00 7.07 -10.81
C ILE A 589 -3.20 6.81 -11.73
N PRO A 590 -3.74 5.58 -11.80
CA PRO A 590 -5.00 5.35 -12.51
C PRO A 590 -6.19 5.83 -11.66
N ALA A 591 -7.06 6.68 -12.22
CA ALA A 591 -8.05 7.44 -11.44
C ALA A 591 -9.27 6.61 -10.99
N ASP A 592 -10.00 6.00 -11.93
CA ASP A 592 -11.20 5.21 -11.65
C ASP A 592 -10.98 3.73 -11.98
N PRO A 593 -11.47 2.79 -11.15
CA PRO A 593 -11.57 1.40 -11.54
C PRO A 593 -12.75 1.23 -12.51
N ILE A 594 -12.66 0.24 -13.39
CA ILE A 594 -13.85 -0.33 -14.03
C ILE A 594 -13.90 -1.78 -13.61
N SER A 595 -14.95 -2.14 -12.89
CA SER A 595 -15.25 -3.55 -12.65
C SER A 595 -16.75 -3.76 -12.86
N PRO A 596 -17.18 -4.56 -13.86
CA PRO A 596 -18.29 -5.48 -13.57
C PRO A 596 -17.88 -6.31 -12.34
N SER A 597 -18.82 -6.63 -11.45
CA SER A 597 -18.65 -7.37 -10.19
C SER A 597 -17.28 -8.03 -9.92
N GLN A 598 -16.65 -7.72 -8.79
CA GLN A 598 -15.48 -8.48 -8.32
C GLN A 598 -15.86 -9.84 -7.71
N LYS A 599 -17.17 -10.11 -7.57
CA LYS A 599 -17.69 -11.38 -7.07
C LYS A 599 -17.81 -12.38 -8.21
N ILE A 600 -17.45 -13.62 -7.92
CA ILE A 600 -17.55 -14.76 -8.83
C ILE A 600 -18.31 -15.85 -8.08
N ASN A 601 -19.53 -16.14 -8.56
CA ASN A 601 -20.31 -17.25 -8.00
C ASN A 601 -19.94 -18.55 -8.71
N LEU A 602 -19.70 -19.58 -7.93
CA LEU A 602 -19.52 -20.92 -8.45
C LEU A 602 -20.85 -21.44 -9.02
N ASN A 603 -20.80 -22.18 -10.11
CA ASN A 603 -21.96 -22.91 -10.61
C ASN A 603 -22.35 -24.01 -9.61
N LYS A 604 -23.64 -24.39 -9.55
CA LYS A 604 -24.17 -25.40 -8.59
C LYS A 604 -23.40 -26.72 -8.54
N ASN A 605 -22.76 -27.12 -9.63
CA ASN A 605 -22.03 -28.38 -9.73
C ASN A 605 -20.52 -28.25 -9.46
N SER A 606 -20.04 -27.06 -9.09
CA SER A 606 -18.62 -26.76 -8.88
C SER A 606 -18.16 -26.94 -7.43
N GLY A 607 -19.06 -27.33 -6.52
CA GLY A 607 -18.74 -27.63 -5.12
C GLY A 607 -18.55 -26.39 -4.24
N THR A 608 -17.79 -26.55 -3.15
CA THR A 608 -17.44 -25.45 -2.23
C THR A 608 -16.25 -24.65 -2.75
N VAL A 609 -16.06 -23.41 -2.28
CA VAL A 609 -14.90 -22.58 -2.64
C VAL A 609 -13.58 -23.30 -2.36
N ASN A 610 -13.42 -23.91 -1.19
CA ASN A 610 -12.20 -24.66 -0.85
C ASN A 610 -11.94 -25.82 -1.81
N SER A 611 -12.97 -26.59 -2.17
CA SER A 611 -12.84 -27.70 -3.12
C SER A 611 -12.52 -27.18 -4.52
N PHE A 612 -13.11 -26.06 -4.93
CA PHE A 612 -12.87 -25.42 -6.22
C PHE A 612 -11.42 -24.93 -6.34
N MET A 613 -10.90 -24.26 -5.30
CA MET A 613 -9.52 -23.78 -5.27
C MET A 613 -8.51 -24.92 -5.20
N PHE A 614 -8.80 -25.99 -4.46
CA PHE A 614 -7.97 -27.19 -4.43
C PHE A 614 -7.91 -27.89 -5.81
N HIS A 615 -8.99 -27.84 -6.58
CA HIS A 615 -9.07 -28.40 -7.93
C HIS A 615 -8.99 -27.32 -9.04
N ILE A 616 -8.33 -26.19 -8.77
CA ILE A 616 -8.36 -25.02 -9.67
C ILE A 616 -7.90 -25.32 -11.11
N ASN A 617 -7.01 -26.31 -11.31
CA ASN A 617 -6.55 -26.72 -12.64
C ASN A 617 -7.66 -27.28 -13.54
N ASP A 618 -8.76 -27.79 -12.97
CA ASP A 618 -9.94 -28.24 -13.74
C ASP A 618 -10.78 -27.06 -14.25
N TYR A 619 -10.64 -25.89 -13.61
CA TYR A 619 -11.50 -24.73 -13.81
C TYR A 619 -10.79 -23.54 -14.46
N LEU A 620 -9.51 -23.30 -14.16
CA LEU A 620 -8.69 -22.26 -14.78
C LEU A 620 -7.80 -22.89 -15.85
N VAL A 621 -8.40 -23.17 -16.99
CA VAL A 621 -7.83 -24.06 -18.02
C VAL A 621 -6.93 -23.29 -18.96
N LYS A 622 -5.65 -23.68 -19.04
CA LYS A 622 -4.67 -23.15 -19.99
C LYS A 622 -5.05 -23.46 -21.43
N ASP A 623 -4.94 -22.48 -22.32
CA ASP A 623 -4.99 -22.69 -23.77
C ASP A 623 -3.74 -23.44 -24.25
N ALA A 624 -3.91 -24.38 -25.18
CA ALA A 624 -2.81 -25.25 -25.61
C ALA A 624 -1.69 -24.50 -26.37
N ASN A 625 -1.99 -23.34 -26.95
CA ASN A 625 -1.07 -22.62 -27.84
C ASN A 625 -0.67 -21.25 -27.30
N SER A 626 -1.08 -20.89 -26.08
CA SER A 626 -0.79 -19.59 -25.49
C SER A 626 -0.74 -19.64 -23.96
N LEU A 627 -0.12 -18.62 -23.35
CA LEU A 627 -0.16 -18.39 -21.90
C LEU A 627 -1.47 -17.70 -21.48
N LYS A 628 -2.60 -18.17 -21.98
CA LYS A 628 -3.93 -17.70 -21.60
C LYS A 628 -4.69 -18.79 -20.89
N PHE A 629 -5.47 -18.41 -19.88
CA PHE A 629 -6.23 -19.34 -19.04
C PHE A 629 -7.68 -18.87 -18.97
N THR A 630 -8.63 -19.74 -19.29
CA THR A 630 -10.06 -19.40 -19.20
C THR A 630 -10.65 -19.98 -17.93
N LEU A 631 -11.24 -19.13 -17.10
CA LEU A 631 -12.00 -19.55 -15.93
C LEU A 631 -13.35 -20.15 -16.33
N LYS A 632 -13.67 -21.31 -15.78
CA LYS A 632 -14.89 -22.07 -16.02
C LYS A 632 -15.53 -22.48 -14.71
N GLY A 633 -16.76 -23.00 -14.77
CA GLY A 633 -17.46 -23.48 -13.59
C GLY A 633 -18.00 -22.35 -12.71
N THR A 634 -18.08 -21.14 -13.25
CA THR A 634 -18.53 -19.91 -12.58
C THR A 634 -19.57 -19.18 -13.43
N ASP A 635 -20.18 -18.14 -12.86
CA ASP A 635 -21.03 -17.18 -13.58
C ASP A 635 -20.22 -16.13 -14.38
N ALA A 636 -18.97 -15.88 -13.98
CA ALA A 636 -18.04 -15.03 -14.71
C ALA A 636 -17.36 -15.76 -15.87
N THR A 637 -17.11 -15.05 -16.97
CA THR A 637 -16.27 -15.51 -18.09
C THR A 637 -15.03 -14.63 -18.18
N LEU A 638 -13.93 -15.07 -17.58
CA LEU A 638 -12.68 -14.32 -17.50
C LEU A 638 -11.54 -15.08 -18.19
N THR A 639 -10.67 -14.33 -18.87
CA THR A 639 -9.41 -14.83 -19.43
C THR A 639 -8.26 -14.20 -18.68
N PHE A 640 -7.36 -15.04 -18.17
CA PHE A 640 -6.18 -14.65 -17.42
C PHE A 640 -4.92 -14.86 -18.26
N SER A 641 -3.90 -14.03 -18.02
CA SER A 641 -2.54 -14.18 -18.59
C SER A 641 -1.48 -13.74 -17.57
N PRO A 642 -0.20 -14.10 -17.74
CA PRO A 642 0.88 -13.63 -16.87
C PRO A 642 0.88 -12.11 -16.71
N HIS A 643 0.89 -11.64 -15.48
CA HIS A 643 0.66 -10.24 -15.13
C HIS A 643 1.69 -9.29 -15.74
N TYR A 644 2.95 -9.73 -15.87
CA TYR A 644 4.01 -8.92 -16.48
C TYR A 644 3.80 -8.68 -17.98
N LEU A 645 3.02 -9.52 -18.66
CA LEU A 645 2.61 -9.32 -20.06
C LEU A 645 1.42 -8.34 -20.18
N GLN A 646 0.80 -7.95 -19.06
CA GLN A 646 -0.36 -7.09 -19.04
C GLN A 646 0.05 -5.62 -18.90
N TYR A 647 0.24 -4.91 -20.02
CA TYR A 647 0.70 -3.51 -20.02
C TYR A 647 -0.20 -2.52 -20.77
N GLN A 648 -1.16 -3.00 -21.58
CA GLN A 648 -2.00 -2.15 -22.46
C GLN A 648 -3.44 -1.95 -21.99
N GLN A 649 -3.90 -2.65 -20.96
CA GLN A 649 -5.31 -2.67 -20.56
C GLN A 649 -5.48 -2.80 -19.04
N ARG A 650 -6.73 -2.65 -18.60
CA ARG A 650 -7.14 -2.89 -17.22
C ARG A 650 -7.01 -4.36 -16.84
N TYR A 651 -6.80 -4.61 -15.56
CA TYR A 651 -6.58 -5.96 -15.05
C TYR A 651 -7.22 -6.22 -13.68
N GLY A 652 -7.38 -7.50 -13.34
CA GLY A 652 -7.78 -7.96 -12.00
C GLY A 652 -6.97 -9.17 -11.56
N ILE A 653 -6.28 -9.06 -10.42
CA ILE A 653 -5.48 -10.16 -9.83
C ILE A 653 -6.33 -10.96 -8.84
N TYR A 654 -7.03 -10.26 -7.94
CA TYR A 654 -7.79 -10.84 -6.84
C TYR A 654 -9.29 -10.74 -7.06
N TRP A 655 -10.01 -11.82 -6.75
CA TRP A 655 -11.45 -11.97 -6.96
C TRP A 655 -12.12 -12.62 -5.75
N TYR A 656 -13.37 -12.25 -5.46
CA TYR A 656 -14.15 -12.83 -4.37
C TYR A 656 -14.96 -14.03 -4.87
N PHE A 657 -14.78 -15.21 -4.31
CA PHE A 657 -15.47 -16.43 -4.71
C PHE A 657 -16.55 -16.83 -3.70
N TYR A 658 -17.74 -17.17 -4.19
CA TYR A 658 -18.86 -17.61 -3.36
C TYR A 658 -19.44 -18.93 -3.89
N SER A 659 -19.88 -19.80 -2.98
CA SER A 659 -20.57 -21.04 -3.37
C SER A 659 -21.92 -20.69 -4.03
N ALA A 660 -22.49 -21.62 -4.80
CA ALA A 660 -23.78 -21.41 -5.44
C ALA A 660 -24.94 -21.23 -4.44
N ASP A 661 -24.82 -21.84 -3.25
CA ASP A 661 -25.84 -21.79 -2.19
C ASP A 661 -25.65 -20.57 -1.28
N ASP A 662 -24.41 -20.08 -1.18
CA ASP A 662 -24.05 -18.80 -0.53
C ASP A 662 -24.02 -17.66 -1.54
N ALA A 663 -24.62 -17.83 -2.72
CA ALA A 663 -24.64 -16.81 -3.77
C ALA A 663 -25.31 -15.57 -3.20
N VAL A 664 -24.49 -14.60 -2.82
CA VAL A 664 -24.96 -13.32 -2.33
C VAL A 664 -25.37 -12.54 -3.57
N GLU A 665 -26.68 -12.29 -3.72
CA GLU A 665 -27.12 -11.33 -4.74
C GLU A 665 -26.29 -10.06 -4.58
N GLU A 666 -25.67 -9.63 -5.68
CA GLU A 666 -24.87 -8.43 -5.65
C GLU A 666 -25.79 -7.28 -5.26
N GLU A 667 -25.61 -6.77 -4.05
CA GLU A 667 -26.29 -5.57 -3.62
C GLU A 667 -25.87 -4.47 -4.59
N ILE A 668 -26.79 -4.09 -5.47
CA ILE A 668 -26.53 -3.10 -6.50
C ILE A 668 -26.00 -1.86 -5.79
N PRO A 669 -24.79 -1.37 -6.13
CA PRO A 669 -24.24 -0.19 -5.51
C PRO A 669 -25.29 0.92 -5.53
N ARG A 670 -25.65 1.41 -4.35
CA ARG A 670 -26.68 2.45 -4.20
C ARG A 670 -26.13 3.83 -4.51
N ALA A 671 -24.82 3.98 -4.60
CA ALA A 671 -24.15 5.20 -5.02
C ALA A 671 -22.81 4.87 -5.68
N LYS A 672 -22.35 5.76 -6.56
CA LYS A 672 -20.93 5.85 -6.91
C LYS A 672 -20.26 6.65 -5.79
N VAL A 673 -19.30 6.03 -5.10
CA VAL A 673 -18.47 6.65 -4.06
C VAL A 673 -17.07 6.82 -4.64
N THR A 674 -16.55 8.04 -4.61
CA THR A 674 -15.24 8.35 -5.16
C THR A 674 -14.50 9.22 -4.15
N VAL A 675 -13.35 8.74 -3.69
CA VAL A 675 -12.40 9.59 -2.97
C VAL A 675 -11.88 10.61 -3.98
N THR A 676 -12.27 11.87 -3.80
CA THR A 676 -11.86 12.97 -4.70
C THR A 676 -10.50 13.51 -4.33
N ASP A 677 -10.12 13.40 -3.05
CA ASP A 677 -8.82 13.85 -2.58
C ASP A 677 -8.41 13.19 -1.27
N THR A 678 -7.12 13.20 -0.99
CA THR A 678 -6.52 12.70 0.25
C THR A 678 -5.28 13.51 0.61
N VAL A 679 -5.14 13.86 1.89
CA VAL A 679 -3.90 14.42 2.45
C VAL A 679 -3.48 13.61 3.67
N GLN A 680 -2.17 13.47 3.88
CA GLN A 680 -1.60 12.76 5.03
C GLN A 680 -0.96 13.76 6.02
N PRO A 681 -1.66 14.17 7.09
CA PRO A 681 -1.15 15.15 8.03
C PRO A 681 0.17 14.74 8.69
N GLY A 682 1.07 15.70 8.85
CA GLY A 682 2.41 15.50 9.39
C GLY A 682 3.45 15.07 8.35
N TYR A 683 3.02 14.61 7.17
CA TYR A 683 3.91 14.21 6.08
C TYR A 683 3.95 15.30 5.01
N GLY A 684 4.95 16.19 5.13
CA GLY A 684 5.02 17.42 4.35
C GLY A 684 4.92 17.25 2.83
N GLN A 685 5.26 16.08 2.30
CA GLN A 685 5.14 15.72 0.88
C GLN A 685 3.71 15.76 0.35
N TYR A 686 2.72 15.34 1.16
CA TYR A 686 1.31 15.34 0.77
C TYR A 686 0.59 16.60 1.25
N GLU A 687 1.17 17.35 2.19
CA GLU A 687 0.56 18.56 2.73
C GLU A 687 0.91 19.81 1.91
N ASN A 688 2.16 19.92 1.45
CA ASN A 688 2.70 21.13 0.80
C ASN A 688 2.72 21.05 -0.73
N ASP A 689 2.08 20.04 -1.29
CA ASP A 689 2.00 19.86 -2.73
C ASP A 689 1.15 20.98 -3.39
N ASP A 690 1.20 21.10 -4.72
CA ASP A 690 0.56 22.21 -5.44
C ASP A 690 -0.97 22.25 -5.24
N LEU A 691 -1.58 21.08 -4.96
CA LEU A 691 -3.01 20.95 -4.75
C LEU A 691 -3.39 21.34 -3.31
N HIS A 692 -2.76 20.75 -2.31
CA HIS A 692 -3.09 20.96 -0.90
C HIS A 692 -2.60 22.30 -0.37
N ALA A 693 -1.46 22.77 -0.87
CA ALA A 693 -0.90 24.09 -0.62
C ALA A 693 -1.08 24.54 0.84
N MET A 694 -0.66 23.68 1.79
CA MET A 694 -0.94 23.86 3.20
C MET A 694 -0.59 25.26 3.70
N ASP A 695 -1.52 25.87 4.42
CA ASP A 695 -1.35 27.14 5.13
C ASP A 695 -1.35 26.87 6.63
N GLU A 696 -0.25 27.17 7.32
CA GLU A 696 -0.11 26.89 8.75
C GLU A 696 0.49 28.05 9.55
N SER A 697 0.15 28.09 10.85
CA SER A 697 0.79 28.93 11.85
C SER A 697 0.85 28.18 13.17
N ASP A 698 2.01 28.16 13.82
CA ASP A 698 2.21 27.54 15.13
C ASP A 698 1.63 26.12 15.22
N SER A 699 1.82 25.29 14.19
CA SER A 699 1.45 23.87 14.20
C SER A 699 2.70 22.99 14.33
N VAL A 700 2.49 21.70 14.55
CA VAL A 700 3.57 20.70 14.71
C VAL A 700 3.22 19.49 13.86
N SER A 701 4.16 19.08 13.00
CA SER A 701 4.14 17.81 12.29
C SER A 701 4.97 16.74 13.01
N VAL A 702 4.53 15.49 12.96
CA VAL A 702 5.22 14.34 13.52
C VAL A 702 5.11 13.15 12.56
N THR A 703 6.20 12.39 12.39
CA THR A 703 6.29 11.24 11.46
C THR A 703 6.88 9.97 12.08
N ASN A 704 7.16 9.93 13.40
CA ASN A 704 7.93 8.86 14.03
C ASN A 704 7.11 7.93 14.96
N ASP A 705 5.78 8.03 14.90
CA ASP A 705 4.81 7.24 15.66
C ASP A 705 3.42 7.46 15.02
N SER A 706 3.19 6.95 13.81
CA SER A 706 2.12 7.38 12.88
C SER A 706 2.22 8.87 12.48
N THR A 707 1.79 9.22 11.27
CA THR A 707 1.88 10.60 10.77
C THR A 707 0.75 11.42 11.39
N TYR A 708 1.06 12.60 11.94
CA TYR A 708 0.03 13.51 12.43
C TYR A 708 0.45 14.96 12.47
N ARG A 709 -0.55 15.85 12.48
CA ARG A 709 -0.41 17.28 12.72
C ARG A 709 -1.34 17.77 13.82
N TYR A 710 -0.89 18.75 14.59
CA TYR A 710 -1.71 19.46 15.56
C TYR A 710 -1.33 20.94 15.66
N ALA A 711 -2.28 21.78 16.04
CA ALA A 711 -2.08 23.21 16.23
C ALA A 711 -1.72 23.52 17.69
N LYS A 712 -0.75 24.42 17.94
CA LYS A 712 -0.53 25.00 19.27
C LYS A 712 -1.56 26.10 19.55
N ASN A 713 -1.56 26.62 20.78
CA ASN A 713 -2.42 27.73 21.17
C ASN A 713 -2.29 28.95 20.22
N GLY A 714 -3.41 29.36 19.62
CA GLY A 714 -3.47 30.43 18.62
C GLY A 714 -3.06 30.03 17.20
N GLY A 715 -2.56 28.80 17.03
CA GLY A 715 -2.14 28.24 15.75
C GLY A 715 -3.27 27.59 14.95
N HIS A 716 -2.96 27.22 13.72
CA HIS A 716 -3.84 26.52 12.79
C HIS A 716 -3.04 25.80 11.70
N PHE A 717 -3.71 24.93 10.97
CA PHE A 717 -3.26 24.41 9.68
C PHE A 717 -4.47 24.17 8.78
N ASN A 718 -4.35 24.51 7.51
CA ASN A 718 -5.41 24.41 6.51
C ASN A 718 -4.89 23.66 5.27
N TYR A 719 -5.74 22.86 4.65
CA TYR A 719 -5.47 22.22 3.36
C TYR A 719 -6.51 22.65 2.33
N ARG A 720 -6.07 22.89 1.11
CA ARG A 720 -6.96 23.00 -0.05
C ARG A 720 -7.27 21.58 -0.54
N MET A 721 -8.49 21.10 -0.37
CA MET A 721 -8.86 19.74 -0.78
C MET A 721 -9.77 19.75 -2.01
N ALA A 722 -9.48 18.87 -2.98
CA ALA A 722 -10.27 18.69 -4.19
C ALA A 722 -11.63 18.03 -3.90
N VAL A 723 -12.65 18.59 -4.52
CA VAL A 723 -14.06 18.20 -4.38
C VAL A 723 -14.68 18.00 -5.76
N ASP A 724 -15.74 17.20 -5.82
CA ASP A 724 -16.61 17.09 -6.99
C ASP A 724 -17.84 17.99 -6.76
N PRO A 725 -17.92 19.17 -7.39
CA PRO A 725 -19.01 20.12 -7.14
C PRO A 725 -20.37 19.58 -7.61
N ASP A 726 -20.39 18.55 -8.45
CA ASP A 726 -21.59 17.87 -8.93
C ASP A 726 -22.00 16.69 -8.02
N ALA A 727 -21.25 16.41 -6.95
CA ALA A 727 -21.62 15.38 -5.98
C ALA A 727 -22.89 15.78 -5.21
N ALA A 728 -23.74 14.80 -4.94
CA ALA A 728 -24.92 15.01 -4.10
C ALA A 728 -24.52 15.26 -2.64
N LEU A 729 -23.50 14.54 -2.19
CA LEU A 729 -22.92 14.63 -0.86
C LEU A 729 -21.40 14.67 -0.96
N THR A 730 -20.80 15.47 -0.09
CA THR A 730 -19.35 15.50 0.13
C THR A 730 -19.07 15.15 1.59
N ILE A 731 -18.21 14.16 1.81
CA ILE A 731 -17.86 13.66 3.15
C ILE A 731 -16.36 13.88 3.39
N LEU A 732 -16.05 14.57 4.47
CA LEU A 732 -14.70 14.70 5.02
C LEU A 732 -14.51 13.64 6.11
N GLN A 733 -13.57 12.72 5.92
CA GLN A 733 -13.17 11.76 6.96
C GLN A 733 -11.85 12.20 7.59
N VAL A 734 -11.81 12.27 8.92
CA VAL A 734 -10.63 12.66 9.70
C VAL A 734 -10.32 11.59 10.74
N THR A 735 -9.05 11.19 10.85
CA THR A 735 -8.58 10.22 11.83
C THR A 735 -8.07 10.91 13.09
N PHE A 736 -8.50 10.42 14.26
CA PHE A 736 -8.09 10.90 15.58
C PHE A 736 -7.57 9.78 16.47
N ARG A 737 -6.91 10.13 17.57
CA ARG A 737 -6.45 9.19 18.60
C ARG A 737 -7.33 9.20 19.84
N LYS A 738 -7.59 8.01 20.38
CA LYS A 738 -8.26 7.83 21.68
C LYS A 738 -7.46 8.47 22.82
N SER A 739 -6.14 8.49 22.73
CA SER A 739 -5.27 9.18 23.71
C SER A 739 -5.50 10.70 23.78
N ASP A 740 -6.10 11.28 22.74
CA ASP A 740 -6.44 12.70 22.65
C ASP A 740 -7.89 12.99 23.09
N ASN A 741 -8.59 12.01 23.67
CA ASN A 741 -9.87 12.25 24.33
C ASN A 741 -9.76 13.38 25.36
N GLY A 742 -10.70 14.34 25.31
CA GLY A 742 -10.71 15.54 26.12
C GLY A 742 -9.85 16.69 25.56
N LYS A 743 -9.11 16.50 24.47
CA LYS A 743 -8.47 17.62 23.76
C LYS A 743 -9.46 18.31 22.83
N PRO A 744 -9.34 19.64 22.68
CA PRO A 744 -10.24 20.41 21.82
C PRO A 744 -9.79 20.37 20.36
N ILE A 745 -10.74 20.45 19.43
CA ILE A 745 -10.45 20.74 18.02
C ILE A 745 -11.62 21.49 17.37
N ARG A 746 -11.26 22.39 16.45
CA ARG A 746 -12.18 23.10 15.56
C ARG A 746 -11.84 22.75 14.13
N ILE A 747 -12.83 22.29 13.37
CA ILE A 747 -12.73 21.86 11.98
C ILE A 747 -13.66 22.73 11.13
N THR A 748 -13.14 23.30 10.05
CA THR A 748 -13.89 24.15 9.13
C THR A 748 -13.82 23.67 7.68
N ALA A 749 -14.83 24.00 6.90
CA ALA A 749 -14.81 23.94 5.43
C ALA A 749 -15.20 25.32 4.88
N GLY A 750 -14.25 26.00 4.23
CA GLY A 750 -14.31 27.44 4.03
C GLY A 750 -14.55 28.17 5.35
N ASP A 751 -15.52 29.09 5.36
CA ASP A 751 -15.90 29.83 6.58
C ASP A 751 -16.85 29.05 7.53
N ARG A 752 -17.28 27.84 7.15
CA ARG A 752 -18.25 27.06 7.93
C ARG A 752 -17.54 26.17 8.94
N VAL A 753 -17.96 26.24 10.21
CA VAL A 753 -17.58 25.26 11.23
C VAL A 753 -18.34 23.95 11.02
N LEU A 754 -17.60 22.85 10.78
CA LEU A 754 -18.14 21.49 10.73
C LEU A 754 -18.20 20.87 12.13
N PHE A 755 -17.17 21.13 12.94
CA PHE A 755 -17.08 20.65 14.31
C PHE A 755 -16.29 21.63 15.17
N GLU A 756 -16.71 21.82 16.42
CA GLU A 756 -15.93 22.50 17.45
C GLU A 756 -16.27 21.90 18.81
N GLY A 757 -15.26 21.44 19.55
CA GLY A 757 -15.44 20.83 20.87
C GLY A 757 -14.31 19.90 21.25
N ASP A 758 -14.50 19.22 22.38
CA ASP A 758 -13.55 18.22 22.88
C ASP A 758 -13.85 16.85 22.26
N LEU A 759 -12.80 16.08 21.98
CA LEU A 759 -12.95 14.74 21.45
C LEU A 759 -13.40 13.76 22.54
N HIS A 760 -14.38 12.93 22.21
CA HIS A 760 -14.88 11.89 23.09
C HIS A 760 -15.16 10.60 22.30
N TYR A 761 -14.25 9.63 22.43
CA TYR A 761 -14.41 8.30 21.86
C TYR A 761 -14.42 7.23 22.95
N THR A 762 -15.47 6.40 22.95
CA THR A 762 -15.67 5.34 23.96
C THR A 762 -15.35 3.94 23.44
N GLY A 763 -14.98 3.79 22.17
CA GLY A 763 -14.59 2.49 21.60
C GLY A 763 -13.19 2.06 22.03
N ASP A 764 -12.80 0.85 21.60
CA ASP A 764 -11.58 0.21 22.07
C ASP A 764 -10.33 0.54 21.25
N SER A 765 -10.47 0.99 20.00
CA SER A 765 -9.36 1.31 19.10
C SER A 765 -8.51 2.50 19.55
N ASP A 766 -7.20 2.45 19.30
CA ASP A 766 -6.26 3.53 19.60
C ASP A 766 -6.42 4.73 18.65
N THR A 767 -6.76 4.47 17.39
CA THR A 767 -7.20 5.47 16.40
C THR A 767 -8.65 5.22 15.98
N TYR A 768 -9.35 6.28 15.55
CA TYR A 768 -10.73 6.18 15.06
C TYR A 768 -11.02 7.25 14.01
N ASN A 769 -11.84 6.86 13.03
CA ASN A 769 -12.29 7.74 11.94
C ASN A 769 -13.58 8.47 12.32
N VAL A 770 -13.64 9.77 12.05
CA VAL A 770 -14.87 10.57 12.17
C VAL A 770 -15.22 11.15 10.81
N LYS A 771 -16.49 10.99 10.40
CA LYS A 771 -17.03 11.50 9.15
C LYS A 771 -17.83 12.77 9.40
N TYR A 772 -17.50 13.83 8.66
CA TYR A 772 -18.20 15.11 8.67
C TYR A 772 -18.80 15.36 7.29
N ILE A 773 -20.11 15.59 7.22
CA ILE A 773 -20.76 16.01 5.98
C ILE A 773 -20.47 17.48 5.74
N ILE A 774 -19.98 17.80 4.54
CA ILE A 774 -19.90 19.18 4.06
C ILE A 774 -21.19 19.49 3.31
N PRO A 775 -22.04 20.40 3.81
CA PRO A 775 -23.31 20.73 3.17
C PRO A 775 -23.10 21.24 1.74
N LYS A 776 -24.00 20.89 0.81
CA LYS A 776 -23.88 21.30 -0.60
C LYS A 776 -23.80 22.81 -0.78
N ASN A 777 -24.55 23.59 0.02
CA ASN A 777 -24.47 25.04 -0.03
C ASN A 777 -23.10 25.57 0.43
N VAL A 778 -22.41 24.88 1.35
CA VAL A 778 -21.05 25.24 1.76
C VAL A 778 -20.07 24.97 0.62
N ILE A 779 -20.21 23.85 -0.08
CA ILE A 779 -19.45 23.60 -1.32
C ILE A 779 -19.71 24.71 -2.33
N ASP A 780 -20.98 24.99 -2.66
CA ASP A 780 -21.34 25.98 -3.68
C ASP A 780 -20.90 27.41 -3.35
N GLU A 781 -20.87 27.78 -2.07
CA GLU A 781 -20.44 29.09 -1.59
C GLU A 781 -18.91 29.25 -1.52
N ASN A 782 -18.15 28.16 -1.34
CA ASN A 782 -16.72 28.21 -1.04
C ASN A 782 -15.82 27.53 -2.08
N VAL A 783 -16.38 26.77 -3.03
CA VAL A 783 -15.61 26.10 -4.07
C VAL A 783 -14.97 27.12 -5.00
N ARG A 784 -13.72 26.86 -5.36
CA ARG A 784 -12.98 27.63 -6.37
C ARG A 784 -12.13 26.69 -7.20
N SER A 785 -11.83 27.09 -8.44
CA SER A 785 -10.93 26.32 -9.28
C SER A 785 -9.49 26.80 -9.09
N VAL A 786 -8.56 25.86 -9.03
CA VAL A 786 -7.11 26.10 -8.97
C VAL A 786 -6.39 25.28 -10.01
N GLU A 787 -5.24 25.77 -10.48
CA GLU A 787 -4.32 24.97 -11.26
C GLU A 787 -3.31 24.31 -10.32
N ALA A 788 -3.22 22.99 -10.34
CA ALA A 788 -2.21 22.20 -9.64
C ALA A 788 -1.74 21.09 -10.57
N TYR A 789 -0.45 20.76 -10.57
CA TYR A 789 0.12 19.71 -11.45
C TYR A 789 -0.16 19.87 -12.96
N GLY A 790 -0.51 21.08 -13.42
CA GLY A 790 -0.92 21.33 -14.81
C GLY A 790 -2.35 20.88 -15.14
N GLU A 791 -3.16 20.56 -14.13
CA GLU A 791 -4.58 20.24 -14.25
C GLU A 791 -5.42 21.23 -13.43
N GLN A 792 -6.70 21.34 -13.77
CA GLN A 792 -7.66 22.18 -13.04
C GLN A 792 -8.39 21.33 -12.00
N PHE A 793 -8.38 21.79 -10.75
CA PHE A 793 -9.08 21.17 -9.64
C PHE A 793 -10.08 22.14 -9.04
N ASP A 794 -11.29 21.66 -8.75
CA ASP A 794 -12.25 22.36 -7.91
C ASP A 794 -11.98 22.00 -6.44
N VAL A 795 -11.78 23.02 -5.61
CA VAL A 795 -11.24 22.84 -4.26
C VAL A 795 -12.03 23.62 -3.20
N ILE A 796 -11.92 23.17 -1.96
CA ILE A 796 -12.38 23.89 -0.76
C ILE A 796 -11.29 23.86 0.32
N ASP A 797 -11.18 24.92 1.13
CA ASP A 797 -10.22 24.93 2.24
C ASP A 797 -10.81 24.19 3.45
N ILE A 798 -10.07 23.23 3.97
CA ILE A 798 -10.36 22.49 5.20
C ILE A 798 -9.38 22.94 6.28
N GLY A 799 -9.91 23.50 7.36
CA GLY A 799 -9.09 24.13 8.41
C GLY A 799 -9.19 23.43 9.76
N PHE A 800 -8.06 23.38 10.48
CA PHE A 800 -7.94 22.79 11.81
C PHE A 800 -7.30 23.78 12.78
N SER A 801 -7.92 23.97 13.94
CA SER A 801 -7.48 24.93 14.97
C SER A 801 -8.01 24.56 16.35
N ILE A 802 -7.64 25.34 17.37
CA ILE A 802 -8.25 25.26 18.70
C ILE A 802 -9.53 26.15 18.73
N PRO A 803 -10.68 25.67 19.26
CA PRO A 803 -11.89 26.47 19.43
C PRO A 803 -11.64 27.73 20.28
N SER A 804 -12.25 28.85 19.90
CA SER A 804 -12.04 30.17 20.53
C SER A 804 -12.53 30.28 21.99
N PHE A 805 -13.38 29.36 22.41
CA PHE A 805 -13.95 29.27 23.77
C PHE A 805 -13.34 28.15 24.61
N SER A 806 -12.37 27.40 24.07
CA SER A 806 -11.59 26.44 24.85
C SER A 806 -10.92 27.17 26.00
N ALA A 807 -11.03 26.62 27.22
CA ALA A 807 -10.42 27.23 28.40
C ALA A 807 -8.92 27.45 28.14
N SER A 808 -8.38 28.55 28.67
CA SER A 808 -6.99 29.01 28.54
C SER A 808 -5.91 28.03 29.06
N SER A 809 -6.23 26.74 29.26
CA SER A 809 -5.37 25.66 29.75
C SER A 809 -4.98 24.62 28.68
N ALA A 810 -5.67 24.55 27.53
CA ALA A 810 -5.25 23.65 26.44
C ALA A 810 -4.15 24.31 25.60
N ASN A 811 -2.94 23.73 25.61
CA ASN A 811 -1.79 24.28 24.88
C ASN A 811 -1.73 23.82 23.41
N GLU A 812 -2.51 22.80 23.04
CA GLU A 812 -2.54 22.19 21.71
C GLU A 812 -3.93 21.63 21.36
N SER A 813 -4.23 21.51 20.07
CA SER A 813 -5.41 20.80 19.56
C SER A 813 -5.25 19.28 19.69
N ALA A 814 -6.33 18.54 19.48
CA ALA A 814 -6.22 17.12 19.15
C ALA A 814 -5.39 16.92 17.86
N LYS A 815 -4.71 15.78 17.78
CA LYS A 815 -3.90 15.35 16.64
C LYS A 815 -4.78 14.80 15.53
N VAL A 816 -4.62 15.36 14.35
CA VAL A 816 -5.18 14.84 13.10
C VAL A 816 -4.16 13.86 12.54
N CYS A 817 -4.52 12.58 12.50
CA CYS A 817 -3.59 11.49 12.22
C CYS A 817 -3.80 10.88 10.84
N ASP A 818 -2.81 10.11 10.40
CA ASP A 818 -2.81 9.23 9.24
C ASP A 818 -3.29 9.96 7.99
N PHE A 819 -4.49 9.66 7.48
CA PHE A 819 -5.05 10.30 6.30
C PHE A 819 -6.35 11.05 6.61
N ILE A 820 -6.53 12.17 5.90
CA ILE A 820 -7.81 12.82 5.69
C ILE A 820 -8.30 12.44 4.30
N TYR A 821 -9.57 12.02 4.19
CA TYR A 821 -10.20 11.69 2.91
C TYR A 821 -11.33 12.66 2.59
N MET A 822 -11.34 13.19 1.37
CA MET A 822 -12.48 13.86 0.77
C MET A 822 -13.20 12.89 -0.16
N THR A 823 -14.49 12.67 0.06
CA THR A 823 -15.28 11.68 -0.68
C THR A 823 -16.52 12.31 -1.30
N ALA A 824 -16.65 12.17 -2.62
CA ALA A 824 -17.86 12.45 -3.37
C ALA A 824 -18.78 11.23 -3.40
N VAL A 825 -20.05 11.45 -3.10
CA VAL A 825 -21.09 10.42 -3.18
C VAL A 825 -22.15 10.85 -4.19
N LYS A 826 -22.35 10.03 -5.22
CA LYS A 826 -23.36 10.22 -6.27
C LYS A 826 -24.39 9.07 -6.20
N PRO A 827 -25.56 9.29 -5.56
CA PRO A 827 -26.63 8.31 -5.47
C PRO A 827 -27.04 7.77 -6.85
N LEU A 828 -27.29 6.47 -6.90
CA LEU A 828 -27.84 5.76 -8.07
C LEU A 828 -29.35 5.51 -7.91
N TYR A 829 -29.99 6.27 -7.02
CA TYR A 829 -31.42 6.29 -6.74
C TYR A 829 -31.94 7.73 -6.75
N GLU A 830 -33.25 7.91 -6.96
CA GLU A 830 -33.87 9.23 -6.89
C GLU A 830 -33.96 9.71 -5.44
N TYR A 831 -33.54 10.95 -5.21
CA TYR A 831 -33.60 11.62 -3.91
C TYR A 831 -34.09 13.07 -4.07
N ASP A 832 -34.54 13.65 -2.96
CA ASP A 832 -34.85 15.08 -2.84
C ASP A 832 -33.85 15.74 -1.90
N SER A 833 -33.04 16.68 -2.42
CA SER A 833 -32.02 17.37 -1.62
C SER A 833 -32.59 18.30 -0.55
N SER A 834 -33.89 18.63 -0.61
CA SER A 834 -34.58 19.39 0.44
C SER A 834 -35.08 18.51 1.59
N LEU A 835 -35.03 17.18 1.44
CA LEU A 835 -35.47 16.21 2.43
C LEU A 835 -34.24 15.59 3.12
N ALA A 836 -34.19 15.65 4.45
CA ALA A 836 -33.08 15.07 5.21
C ALA A 836 -33.17 13.53 5.24
N TYR A 837 -34.32 13.01 5.70
CA TYR A 837 -34.64 11.59 5.77
C TYR A 837 -36.06 11.35 5.25
N PHE A 838 -36.23 10.32 4.43
CA PHE A 838 -37.55 9.75 4.12
C PHE A 838 -37.66 8.40 4.83
N VAL A 839 -38.63 8.25 5.74
CA VAL A 839 -38.84 6.99 6.46
C VAL A 839 -40.23 6.45 6.11
N ASP A 840 -40.28 5.22 5.60
CA ASP A 840 -41.53 4.48 5.43
C ASP A 840 -41.61 3.44 6.56
N CYS A 841 -42.24 3.86 7.65
CA CYS A 841 -42.37 3.03 8.85
C CYS A 841 -43.24 1.83 8.51
N GLY A 842 -42.68 0.62 8.52
CA GLY A 842 -43.43 -0.59 8.19
C GLY A 842 -43.15 -1.16 6.80
N ASP A 843 -42.29 -0.53 6.01
CA ASP A 843 -41.92 -1.02 4.69
C ASP A 843 -41.17 -2.36 4.77
N HIS A 844 -41.55 -3.28 3.88
CA HIS A 844 -40.88 -4.58 3.72
C HIS A 844 -39.86 -4.55 2.57
N GLY A 845 -39.95 -3.57 1.66
CA GLY A 845 -39.05 -3.34 0.54
C GLY A 845 -38.12 -2.16 0.79
N THR A 846 -37.26 -2.25 1.81
CA THR A 846 -36.56 -1.09 2.37
C THR A 846 -35.63 -0.33 1.41
N SER A 847 -35.37 -0.85 0.21
CA SER A 847 -34.52 -0.24 -0.82
C SER A 847 -35.26 0.68 -1.81
N THR A 848 -36.59 0.72 -1.76
CA THR A 848 -37.46 1.36 -2.75
C THR A 848 -38.47 2.26 -2.06
N VAL A 849 -38.83 3.36 -2.71
CA VAL A 849 -39.86 4.30 -2.23
C VAL A 849 -41.16 4.08 -3.01
N SER A 850 -42.30 4.47 -2.44
CA SER A 850 -43.58 4.53 -3.15
C SER A 850 -43.52 5.42 -4.39
N SER A 851 -44.40 5.13 -5.35
CA SER A 851 -44.50 5.88 -6.60
C SER A 851 -44.68 7.38 -6.35
N GLY A 852 -43.67 8.18 -6.72
CA GLY A 852 -43.69 9.64 -6.60
C GLY A 852 -43.00 10.18 -5.34
N ASP A 853 -42.64 9.32 -4.39
CA ASP A 853 -41.77 9.67 -3.28
C ASP A 853 -40.29 9.53 -3.67
N LYS A 854 -39.42 10.14 -2.86
CA LYS A 854 -37.97 10.16 -3.07
C LYS A 854 -37.26 10.00 -1.74
N PHE A 855 -36.06 9.40 -1.77
CA PHE A 855 -35.22 9.31 -0.58
C PHE A 855 -34.80 10.70 -0.09
N GLY A 856 -34.52 10.78 1.21
CA GLY A 856 -33.79 11.91 1.78
C GLY A 856 -32.32 11.87 1.38
N ILE A 857 -31.64 13.00 1.52
CA ILE A 857 -30.22 13.10 1.19
C ILE A 857 -29.34 12.29 2.14
N TYR A 858 -29.80 11.95 3.36
CA TYR A 858 -29.00 11.21 4.35
C TYR A 858 -29.31 9.72 4.48
N ASN A 859 -30.29 9.19 3.73
CA ASN A 859 -30.62 7.78 3.75
C ASN A 859 -30.76 7.16 2.37
N CYS A 860 -30.30 5.91 2.25
CA CYS A 860 -30.48 5.10 1.06
C CYS A 860 -31.45 3.93 1.27
N LEU A 861 -32.09 3.85 2.44
CA LEU A 861 -33.13 2.87 2.79
C LEU A 861 -34.34 3.58 3.39
N THR A 862 -35.55 3.06 3.22
CA THR A 862 -36.79 3.64 3.78
C THR A 862 -37.00 3.21 5.24
N GLU A 863 -36.36 2.12 5.67
CA GLU A 863 -36.42 1.58 7.02
C GLU A 863 -35.09 0.85 7.35
N GLN A 864 -34.55 1.04 8.56
CA GLN A 864 -33.43 0.25 9.09
C GLN A 864 -33.41 0.21 10.63
N LEU A 865 -32.69 -0.75 11.22
CA LEU A 865 -32.30 -0.70 12.64
C LEU A 865 -31.35 0.48 12.86
N TYR A 866 -31.39 1.12 14.02
CA TYR A 866 -30.55 2.27 14.33
C TYR A 866 -29.06 1.93 14.14
N GLY A 867 -28.46 2.51 13.11
CA GLY A 867 -27.12 2.17 12.64
C GLY A 867 -26.68 3.09 11.49
N ALA A 868 -25.43 2.94 11.04
CA ALA A 868 -24.88 3.77 9.98
C ALA A 868 -25.49 3.40 8.62
N ASP A 869 -25.99 4.39 7.88
CA ASP A 869 -26.42 4.22 6.50
C ASP A 869 -25.24 3.80 5.61
N LYS A 870 -25.44 2.75 4.81
CA LYS A 870 -24.37 2.15 3.99
C LYS A 870 -23.81 3.09 2.89
N VAL A 871 -24.56 4.09 2.45
CA VAL A 871 -24.10 5.06 1.44
C VAL A 871 -23.54 6.31 2.10
N THR A 872 -24.27 6.88 3.06
CA THR A 872 -23.95 8.20 3.61
C THR A 872 -23.09 8.13 4.86
N GLY A 873 -23.05 6.97 5.55
CA GLY A 873 -22.42 6.80 6.86
C GLY A 873 -23.20 7.43 8.02
N MET A 874 -24.33 8.09 7.76
CA MET A 874 -25.12 8.77 8.80
C MET A 874 -25.90 7.77 9.62
N THR A 875 -25.88 7.92 10.94
CA THR A 875 -26.58 6.97 11.82
C THR A 875 -28.06 7.33 11.93
N TRP A 876 -28.95 6.42 11.53
CA TRP A 876 -30.40 6.57 11.68
C TRP A 876 -31.11 5.22 11.76
N GLY A 877 -32.39 5.23 12.12
CA GLY A 877 -33.26 4.05 12.12
C GLY A 877 -34.00 3.84 13.43
N ILE A 878 -34.68 2.70 13.55
CA ILE A 878 -35.46 2.35 14.73
C ILE A 878 -34.56 1.94 15.89
N VAL A 879 -34.80 2.52 17.07
CA VAL A 879 -34.02 2.29 18.30
C VAL A 879 -34.74 1.23 19.12
N ASP A 880 -34.45 -0.04 18.84
CA ASP A 880 -35.01 -1.17 19.58
C ASP A 880 -34.07 -2.39 19.54
N ASP A 881 -34.31 -3.37 20.41
CA ASP A 881 -33.55 -4.63 20.45
C ASP A 881 -34.01 -5.57 19.31
N PRO A 882 -33.10 -6.02 18.42
CA PRO A 882 -33.44 -6.98 17.38
C PRO A 882 -33.63 -8.43 17.88
N ASN A 883 -33.25 -8.77 19.12
CA ASN A 883 -33.07 -10.15 19.58
C ASN A 883 -34.23 -10.80 20.37
N ASP A 884 -35.44 -10.25 20.38
CA ASP A 884 -36.62 -10.93 20.96
C ASP A 884 -37.53 -11.56 19.88
N GLN A 885 -37.25 -12.83 19.55
CA GLN A 885 -38.06 -13.66 18.65
C GLN A 885 -39.16 -14.49 19.36
N TYR A 886 -39.59 -14.14 20.58
CA TYR A 886 -40.68 -14.87 21.21
C TYR A 886 -42.05 -14.53 20.57
N GLY A 887 -42.52 -15.45 19.71
CA GLY A 887 -43.95 -15.77 19.58
C GLY A 887 -44.65 -15.51 18.24
N GLY A 888 -43.97 -15.05 17.19
CA GLY A 888 -44.57 -14.94 15.85
C GLY A 888 -43.51 -14.79 14.78
N SER A 889 -43.44 -15.73 13.83
CA SER A 889 -42.64 -15.56 12.62
C SER A 889 -43.31 -14.49 11.76
N GLY A 890 -42.71 -13.31 11.66
CA GLY A 890 -43.08 -12.34 10.65
C GLY A 890 -43.02 -12.97 9.26
N THR A 891 -44.02 -12.72 8.43
CA THR A 891 -44.00 -13.10 7.03
C THR A 891 -43.52 -11.89 6.24
N GLY A 892 -42.30 -11.89 5.71
CA GLY A 892 -41.77 -10.79 4.88
C GLY A 892 -40.37 -10.31 5.27
N ASN A 893 -39.88 -9.29 4.54
CA ASN A 893 -38.53 -8.73 4.68
C ASN A 893 -38.47 -7.47 5.57
N GLY A 894 -39.59 -7.09 6.19
CA GLY A 894 -39.67 -5.94 7.10
C GLY A 894 -38.88 -6.13 8.40
N ILE A 895 -38.62 -5.03 9.11
CA ILE A 895 -37.77 -5.01 10.30
C ILE A 895 -38.59 -5.26 11.57
N TYR A 896 -38.57 -6.49 12.05
CA TYR A 896 -39.20 -6.90 13.30
C TYR A 896 -38.25 -6.68 14.47
N THR A 897 -38.75 -6.08 15.55
CA THR A 897 -38.00 -5.77 16.77
C THR A 897 -38.73 -6.30 18.00
N ALA A 898 -38.08 -6.26 19.16
CA ALA A 898 -38.67 -6.75 20.41
C ALA A 898 -40.01 -6.08 20.74
N ASN A 899 -40.11 -4.77 20.54
CA ASN A 899 -41.27 -3.98 20.97
C ASN A 899 -42.15 -3.51 19.81
N THR A 900 -41.67 -3.53 18.56
CA THR A 900 -42.43 -3.00 17.42
C THR A 900 -42.35 -3.86 16.15
N TRP A 901 -43.47 -3.96 15.42
CA TRP A 901 -43.59 -4.73 14.18
C TRP A 901 -44.10 -3.87 13.01
N PRO A 902 -43.61 -4.10 11.77
CA PRO A 902 -44.29 -3.62 10.56
C PRO A 902 -45.62 -4.37 10.37
N ASP A 903 -46.65 -3.78 9.73
CA ASP A 903 -47.91 -4.51 9.43
C ASP A 903 -47.62 -5.76 8.59
N GLU A 904 -47.78 -6.93 9.21
CA GLU A 904 -47.50 -8.22 8.61
C GLU A 904 -48.46 -8.58 7.46
N ARG A 905 -49.54 -7.82 7.27
CA ARG A 905 -50.49 -7.97 6.15
C ARG A 905 -50.13 -7.10 4.95
N ALA A 906 -49.09 -6.26 5.08
CA ALA A 906 -48.68 -5.26 4.10
C ALA A 906 -47.30 -5.54 3.49
N THR A 907 -47.01 -6.79 3.15
CA THR A 907 -45.66 -7.25 2.74
C THR A 907 -45.25 -6.91 1.30
N GLN A 908 -46.09 -6.19 0.56
CA GLN A 908 -45.84 -5.84 -0.84
C GLN A 908 -45.00 -4.57 -0.93
N ASP A 909 -43.90 -4.62 -1.67
CA ASP A 909 -43.05 -3.47 -1.99
C ASP A 909 -43.77 -2.42 -2.86
N GLY A 910 -43.37 -1.16 -2.73
CA GLY A 910 -43.89 -0.02 -3.50
C GLY A 910 -45.31 0.41 -3.14
N ARG A 911 -45.80 0.03 -1.95
CA ARG A 911 -47.09 0.51 -1.43
C ARG A 911 -47.02 1.99 -1.07
N GLU A 912 -48.12 2.70 -1.27
CA GLU A 912 -48.28 4.08 -0.81
C GLU A 912 -47.90 4.21 0.68
N LYS A 913 -47.03 5.17 1.04
CA LYS A 913 -46.59 5.46 2.42
C LYS A 913 -47.72 5.72 3.44
N THR A 914 -48.95 5.93 2.98
CA THR A 914 -50.14 6.09 3.85
C THR A 914 -50.81 4.76 4.20
N ALA A 915 -50.39 3.66 3.56
CA ALA A 915 -50.89 2.31 3.73
C ALA A 915 -49.81 1.33 4.25
N SER A 916 -48.60 1.82 4.46
CA SER A 916 -47.51 1.18 5.21
C SER A 916 -47.45 1.84 6.58
N PHE A 917 -47.37 1.05 7.65
CA PHE A 917 -47.28 1.55 9.02
C PHE A 917 -46.62 0.52 9.94
N ARG A 918 -46.00 1.01 11.01
CA ARG A 918 -45.40 0.22 12.10
C ARG A 918 -46.25 0.34 13.36
N TYR A 919 -46.28 -0.71 14.18
CA TYR A 919 -47.00 -0.70 15.44
C TYR A 919 -46.26 -1.32 16.61
N THR A 920 -46.59 -0.91 17.84
CA THR A 920 -46.09 -1.55 19.06
C THR A 920 -46.75 -2.91 19.30
N LYS A 921 -45.96 -3.95 19.57
CA LYS A 921 -46.41 -5.35 19.77
C LYS A 921 -47.47 -5.49 20.87
N ASN A 922 -48.24 -6.57 20.83
CA ASN A 922 -49.28 -6.89 21.81
C ASN A 922 -50.37 -5.81 21.88
N GLN A 923 -50.83 -5.35 20.71
CA GLN A 923 -51.72 -4.20 20.50
C GLN A 923 -53.12 -4.30 21.15
N TYR A 924 -53.46 -5.43 21.78
CA TYR A 924 -54.69 -5.64 22.55
C TYR A 924 -54.44 -5.92 24.04
N GLU A 925 -53.18 -5.98 24.47
CA GLU A 925 -52.80 -6.12 25.87
C GLU A 925 -52.79 -4.77 26.58
N HIS A 926 -53.02 -4.81 27.89
CA HIS A 926 -53.11 -3.65 28.77
C HIS A 926 -51.89 -3.58 29.70
N ASP A 927 -51.67 -2.43 30.34
CA ASP A 927 -50.58 -2.20 31.32
C ASP A 927 -49.15 -2.38 30.75
N ILE A 928 -48.98 -2.10 29.45
CA ILE A 928 -47.67 -2.08 28.78
C ILE A 928 -47.31 -0.64 28.44
N ASP A 929 -46.13 -0.19 28.86
CA ASP A 929 -45.59 1.12 28.49
C ASP A 929 -45.31 1.16 26.98
N ARG A 930 -46.18 1.84 26.22
CA ARG A 930 -46.04 1.94 24.76
C ARG A 930 -44.97 2.94 24.41
N ASN A 931 -43.91 2.46 23.76
CA ASN A 931 -42.81 3.27 23.27
C ASN A 931 -42.40 2.83 21.86
N LEU A 932 -42.19 3.81 20.98
CA LEU A 932 -41.57 3.62 19.67
C LEU A 932 -40.61 4.79 19.44
N GLU A 933 -39.38 4.50 19.03
CA GLU A 933 -38.34 5.52 18.92
C GLU A 933 -37.53 5.36 17.64
N TYR A 934 -37.36 6.46 16.91
CA TYR A 934 -36.41 6.55 15.80
C TYR A 934 -35.29 7.54 16.14
N GLY A 935 -34.07 7.16 15.80
CA GLY A 935 -32.90 8.02 15.90
C GLY A 935 -32.43 8.51 14.54
N PHE A 936 -31.85 9.71 14.52
CA PHE A 936 -31.32 10.37 13.33
C PHE A 936 -30.09 11.18 13.68
N THR A 937 -29.11 11.18 12.77
CA THR A 937 -27.99 12.14 12.81
C THR A 937 -28.35 13.32 11.91
N LEU A 938 -28.44 14.53 12.46
CA LEU A 938 -28.76 15.74 11.70
C LEU A 938 -27.73 16.85 11.98
N PRO A 939 -27.28 17.61 10.97
CA PRO A 939 -26.54 18.84 11.22
C PRO A 939 -27.31 19.81 12.12
N LYS A 940 -26.59 20.67 12.86
CA LYS A 940 -27.23 21.72 13.66
C LYS A 940 -27.99 22.68 12.73
N GLY A 941 -29.27 22.91 13.01
CA GLY A 941 -30.11 23.67 12.10
C GLY A 941 -31.59 23.67 12.48
N LYS A 942 -32.41 24.17 11.56
CA LYS A 942 -33.86 24.15 11.66
C LYS A 942 -34.42 23.19 10.63
N TYR A 943 -35.32 22.33 11.05
CA TYR A 943 -35.95 21.31 10.21
C TYR A 943 -37.46 21.34 10.40
N GLN A 944 -38.17 20.68 9.50
CA GLN A 944 -39.58 20.36 9.66
C GLN A 944 -39.72 18.85 9.76
N LEU A 945 -40.44 18.39 10.78
CA LEU A 945 -40.83 17.01 10.97
C LEU A 945 -42.23 16.82 10.42
N GLU A 946 -42.44 15.77 9.63
CA GLU A 946 -43.76 15.30 9.20
C GLU A 946 -43.88 13.82 9.57
N ILE A 947 -44.92 13.45 10.31
CA ILE A 947 -45.18 12.05 10.73
C ILE A 947 -46.62 11.70 10.39
N GLY A 948 -46.81 10.58 9.69
CA GLY A 948 -48.11 9.96 9.46
C GLY A 948 -48.54 9.09 10.64
N PHE A 949 -49.84 8.97 10.83
CA PHE A 949 -50.45 8.04 11.79
C PHE A 949 -51.68 7.41 11.15
N ALA A 950 -51.93 6.15 11.46
CA ALA A 950 -53.15 5.44 11.09
C ALA A 950 -53.67 4.66 12.30
N ASP A 951 -54.99 4.50 12.46
CA ASP A 951 -55.55 3.60 13.50
C ASP A 951 -56.47 2.55 12.88
N PRO A 952 -55.93 1.62 12.07
CA PRO A 952 -56.72 0.65 11.34
C PRO A 952 -57.45 -0.36 12.25
N TRP A 953 -57.04 -0.46 13.52
CA TRP A 953 -57.58 -1.41 14.50
C TRP A 953 -58.29 -0.75 15.68
N ASN A 954 -58.44 0.58 15.67
CA ASN A 954 -59.08 1.34 16.75
C ASN A 954 -58.42 1.09 18.14
N CYS A 955 -57.10 0.91 18.15
CA CYS A 955 -56.30 0.58 19.34
C CYS A 955 -55.20 1.62 19.64
N SER A 956 -54.92 2.54 18.71
CA SER A 956 -53.91 3.58 18.82
C SER A 956 -54.54 4.96 19.05
N ASN A 957 -55.21 5.13 20.20
CA ASN A 957 -55.79 6.42 20.58
C ASN A 957 -54.74 7.27 21.34
N SER A 958 -54.63 8.58 21.07
CA SER A 958 -53.83 9.53 21.88
C SER A 958 -52.29 9.37 21.94
N PRO A 959 -51.55 9.02 20.85
CA PRO A 959 -50.10 9.08 20.90
C PRO A 959 -49.57 10.50 21.13
N THR A 960 -48.42 10.58 21.78
CA THR A 960 -47.65 11.80 22.04
C THR A 960 -46.30 11.67 21.34
N VAL A 961 -45.92 12.71 20.58
CA VAL A 961 -44.65 12.79 19.86
C VAL A 961 -43.73 13.74 20.60
N SER A 962 -42.52 13.28 20.93
CA SER A 962 -41.49 14.08 21.60
C SER A 962 -40.18 14.07 20.82
N LEU A 963 -39.50 15.21 20.81
CA LEU A 963 -38.11 15.37 20.35
C LEU A 963 -37.17 15.20 21.54
N VAL A 964 -36.18 14.31 21.43
CA VAL A 964 -35.03 14.25 22.34
C VAL A 964 -33.80 14.78 21.61
N ASN A 965 -33.22 15.87 22.12
CA ASN A 965 -31.99 16.47 21.57
C ASN A 965 -31.15 17.10 22.69
N GLY A 966 -29.84 16.82 22.73
CA GLY A 966 -28.95 17.33 23.79
C GLY A 966 -29.38 16.92 25.21
N GLY A 967 -29.90 15.69 25.37
CA GLY A 967 -30.39 15.15 26.64
C GLY A 967 -31.72 15.73 27.14
N LYS A 968 -32.41 16.57 26.35
CA LYS A 968 -33.72 17.15 26.70
C LYS A 968 -34.83 16.55 25.84
N SER A 969 -35.91 16.11 26.49
CA SER A 969 -37.15 15.66 25.83
C SER A 969 -38.18 16.79 25.80
N THR A 970 -38.69 17.13 24.62
CA THR A 970 -39.68 18.20 24.41
C THR A 970 -40.87 17.65 23.61
N ALA A 971 -42.09 17.78 24.13
CA ALA A 971 -43.29 17.35 23.41
C ALA A 971 -43.55 18.25 22.19
N LEU A 972 -43.70 17.63 21.02
CA LEU A 972 -44.04 18.28 19.75
C LEU A 972 -45.56 18.25 19.49
N ALA A 973 -46.22 17.17 19.90
CA ALA A 973 -47.66 17.02 19.87
C ALA A 973 -48.11 16.06 20.97
N GLU A 974 -49.10 16.44 21.77
CA GLU A 974 -49.57 15.64 22.91
C GLU A 974 -50.97 15.08 22.65
N LYS A 975 -51.18 13.82 23.05
CA LYS A 975 -52.50 13.15 23.09
C LYS A 975 -53.31 13.30 21.80
N LEU A 976 -52.71 12.91 20.68
CA LEU A 976 -53.30 13.03 19.34
C LEU A 976 -54.59 12.22 19.20
N ASN A 977 -55.70 12.87 18.90
CA ASN A 977 -56.93 12.16 18.54
C ASN A 977 -56.80 11.58 17.11
N LEU A 978 -56.76 10.23 17.00
CA LEU A 978 -56.52 9.46 15.76
C LEU A 978 -57.77 8.76 15.20
N ALA A 979 -58.97 9.35 15.38
CA ALA A 979 -60.22 8.80 14.84
C ALA A 979 -60.23 8.54 13.30
N SER A 980 -59.22 9.06 12.57
CA SER A 980 -58.88 8.75 11.19
C SER A 980 -57.37 8.94 11.00
N SER A 981 -56.80 8.50 9.86
CA SER A 981 -55.39 8.79 9.53
C SER A 981 -55.10 10.28 9.64
N LYS A 982 -53.95 10.62 10.22
CA LYS A 982 -53.59 12.00 10.56
C LYS A 982 -52.10 12.23 10.36
N THR A 983 -51.75 13.38 9.81
CA THR A 983 -50.36 13.83 9.71
C THR A 983 -50.08 14.89 10.77
N VAL A 984 -48.93 14.78 11.43
CA VAL A 984 -48.41 15.77 12.38
C VAL A 984 -47.21 16.45 11.76
N THR A 985 -47.24 17.79 11.72
CA THR A 985 -46.11 18.60 11.27
C THR A 985 -45.60 19.47 12.41
N ALA A 986 -44.30 19.47 12.68
CA ALA A 986 -43.70 20.26 13.76
C ALA A 986 -42.31 20.79 13.40
N PRO A 987 -42.00 22.06 13.73
CA PRO A 987 -40.65 22.60 13.55
C PRO A 987 -39.69 22.00 14.57
N LEU A 988 -38.50 21.62 14.12
CA LEU A 988 -37.41 21.12 14.94
C LEU A 988 -36.24 22.10 14.94
N THR A 989 -35.66 22.34 16.10
CA THR A 989 -34.36 23.02 16.22
C THR A 989 -33.35 22.03 16.77
N VAL A 990 -32.36 21.68 15.94
CA VAL A 990 -31.32 20.71 16.23
C VAL A 990 -30.10 21.45 16.77
N THR A 991 -29.77 21.19 18.04
CA THR A 991 -28.66 21.82 18.77
C THR A 991 -27.51 20.85 19.05
N ASP A 992 -27.82 19.56 19.11
CA ASP A 992 -26.91 18.42 19.13
C ASP A 992 -27.19 17.56 17.88
N SER A 993 -26.20 16.88 17.31
CA SER A 993 -26.40 16.12 16.08
C SER A 993 -27.19 14.83 16.27
N ASP A 994 -27.25 14.25 17.48
CA ASP A 994 -28.10 13.09 17.76
C ASP A 994 -29.53 13.55 18.10
N VAL A 995 -30.49 13.08 17.30
CA VAL A 995 -31.90 13.44 17.38
C VAL A 995 -32.72 12.17 17.55
N ARG A 996 -33.55 12.10 18.60
CA ARG A 996 -34.56 11.04 18.74
C ARG A 996 -35.95 11.59 18.61
N ILE A 997 -36.77 10.89 17.83
CA ILE A 997 -38.22 11.08 17.78
C ILE A 997 -38.85 9.95 18.56
N LYS A 998 -39.38 10.27 19.74
CA LYS A 998 -39.98 9.32 20.67
C LYS A 998 -41.50 9.44 20.65
N LEU A 999 -42.16 8.32 20.44
CA LEU A 999 -43.62 8.19 20.48
C LEU A 999 -44.02 7.39 21.72
N THR A 1000 -44.95 7.94 22.50
CA THR A 1000 -45.54 7.26 23.67
C THR A 1000 -47.05 7.32 23.61
N SER A 1001 -47.75 6.36 24.22
CA SER A 1001 -49.23 6.35 24.23
C SER A 1001 -49.77 5.75 25.51
N ASP A 1002 -50.87 6.32 26.01
CA ASP A 1002 -51.66 5.77 27.12
C ASP A 1002 -52.65 4.69 26.62
N SER A 1003 -52.71 4.42 25.30
CA SER A 1003 -53.61 3.44 24.69
C SER A 1003 -52.97 2.07 24.46
N GLN A 1004 -53.75 1.15 23.91
CA GLN A 1004 -53.34 -0.24 23.68
C GLN A 1004 -52.21 -0.38 22.66
N ALA A 1005 -52.00 0.58 21.74
CA ALA A 1005 -50.86 0.58 20.83
C ALA A 1005 -50.45 1.99 20.37
N ILE A 1006 -49.32 2.06 19.66
CA ILE A 1006 -48.94 3.16 18.76
C ILE A 1006 -48.91 2.56 17.36
N ASN A 1007 -49.58 3.20 16.41
CA ASN A 1007 -49.54 2.88 14.98
C ASN A 1007 -49.07 4.14 14.23
N VAL A 1008 -47.91 4.07 13.58
CA VAL A 1008 -47.24 5.20 12.93
C VAL A 1008 -46.90 4.90 11.48
#